data_AF-A0A538TLD9-F1
#
_entry.id   AF-A0A538TLD9-F1
#
_cell.length_a   1.000
_cell.length_b   1.000
_cell.length_c   1.000
_cell.angle_alpha   90.00
_cell.angle_beta   90.00
_cell.angle_gamma   90.00
#
_symmetry.space_group_name_H-M   'P 1'
#
loop_
_entity.id
_entity.type
_entity.pdbx_description
1 polymer ?
#
loop_
_entity_poly.entity_id
_entity_poly.type
_entity_poly.pdbx_seq_one_letter_code
_entity_poly.pdbx_strand_id
1 'polypeptide(L)'
;MTIIVPTAPSGDEIAGEGSATGQGQTFSPLTGNRLHDFAARLIDAYIRYAPYRTEVRAPGEYWLVDGITNLYAWRAVAAAGLMGEDELNRSLAAGYLSAFTAEGVERNLENLYGTTKSNRLEREALAPFVLLHLDRTLRSVPGEKGGFDSVLARMFHGRTAPSLWSSLPQGRPGLWQNFRAWYVRGTTLAPVERYIAIKPTQTGPEPSRGRAVREVTLVYTGETFGYLENCGCKVNQSGGAARRATVIRHMRERDPGLLLLDAGSAFIRPEKQEKPDFFSRREQSLYLRLMDFMRYGAAVVGTTELSFGLEHFREMTHGIRTPYLSANILEDGKRVASAWTLLLANGLRVAVIGLFEPLRGKSADPLFESHTSSLLIENPLETLRGALPALRSQADLVIAMGRLTPVTIRRLVAACTGVDVIISTDSDAPTFHKGAGGWELSKEDPPGFLGGTLVLYTPLRNYGFSSARLGLDQEGRITSAAIESHMLYHDVKDDPVVRERLNRFYDEVGKLDAAQASVKPLFQDDPARLDGRYVGAAQCKDCHQTEYIQWKTTGHASAYKTLLDVHRHYQPRCISCHVVGYGTPHGYRIGAPEEPLGNVQCEICHGPGGPHVAAPSRSNIRRVVPEKVCLECHNPDHSDHFVYAERLPKVRHDYFEEGHALLAPAGAK
;
A
#
# COMPACT_ATOMS: atom_id res chain seq x y z
N MET A 1 27.84 13.07 -22.43
CA MET A 1 28.08 11.69 -21.98
C MET A 1 26.90 10.86 -22.45
N THR A 2 27.11 9.91 -23.36
CA THR A 2 26.05 9.01 -23.85
C THR A 2 26.19 7.69 -23.10
N ILE A 3 25.21 7.33 -22.29
CA ILE A 3 25.19 6.07 -21.53
C ILE A 3 24.42 5.05 -22.37
N ILE A 4 25.10 4.04 -22.86
CA ILE A 4 24.48 2.90 -23.57
C ILE A 4 24.18 1.83 -22.54
N VAL A 5 22.91 1.44 -22.43
CA VAL A 5 22.44 0.47 -21.44
C VAL A 5 21.97 -0.77 -22.21
N PRO A 6 22.73 -1.88 -22.19
CA PRO A 6 22.30 -3.09 -22.86
C PRO A 6 21.11 -3.72 -22.12
N THR A 7 20.15 -4.25 -22.87
CA THR A 7 19.12 -5.15 -22.33
C THR A 7 19.75 -6.51 -22.00
N ALA A 8 19.47 -7.05 -20.81
CA ALA A 8 19.91 -8.39 -20.45
C ALA A 8 19.27 -9.43 -21.41
N PRO A 9 20.02 -10.44 -21.90
CA PRO A 9 19.49 -11.44 -22.84
C PRO A 9 18.29 -12.24 -22.32
N SER A 10 18.15 -12.37 -20.99
CA SER A 10 17.04 -13.06 -20.33
C SER A 10 15.88 -12.14 -19.90
N GLY A 11 16.03 -10.81 -20.03
CA GLY A 11 15.09 -9.84 -19.47
C GLY A 11 15.24 -9.59 -17.96
N ASP A 12 16.15 -10.28 -17.27
CA ASP A 12 16.40 -10.07 -15.84
C ASP A 12 17.10 -8.72 -15.57
N GLU A 13 16.70 -8.02 -14.51
CA GLU A 13 17.42 -6.85 -14.03
C GLU A 13 18.82 -7.23 -13.53
N ILE A 14 19.86 -6.54 -14.00
CA ILE A 14 21.19 -6.62 -13.38
C ILE A 14 21.14 -5.80 -12.08
N ALA A 15 20.65 -6.42 -11.00
CA ALA A 15 20.65 -5.84 -9.66
C ALA A 15 21.99 -6.18 -8.97
N GLY A 16 23.01 -5.34 -9.21
CA GLY A 16 24.28 -5.39 -8.47
C GLY A 16 24.32 -4.37 -7.33
N GLU A 17 25.06 -4.68 -6.25
CA GLU A 17 25.62 -3.68 -5.32
C GLU A 17 26.72 -2.86 -6.04
N GLY A 18 26.28 -2.09 -7.04
CA GLY A 18 27.12 -1.48 -8.05
C GLY A 18 27.77 -0.17 -7.60
N SER A 19 28.84 -0.27 -6.81
CA SER A 19 29.98 0.66 -6.93
C SER A 19 31.28 0.04 -6.44
N ALA A 20 31.24 -0.96 -5.55
CA ALA A 20 32.43 -1.72 -5.15
C ALA A 20 32.94 -2.67 -6.25
N THR A 21 32.08 -3.07 -7.21
CA THR A 21 32.41 -4.09 -8.23
C THR A 21 32.19 -3.67 -9.69
N GLY A 22 31.77 -2.42 -9.97
CA GLY A 22 31.61 -1.92 -11.34
C GLY A 22 30.44 -2.50 -12.14
N GLN A 23 29.51 -3.23 -11.52
CA GLN A 23 28.30 -3.73 -12.18
C GLN A 23 27.20 -2.66 -12.08
N GLY A 24 26.95 -1.94 -13.18
CA GLY A 24 25.88 -0.94 -13.25
C GLY A 24 24.49 -1.55 -13.09
N GLN A 25 23.55 -0.81 -12.50
CA GLN A 25 22.13 -1.15 -12.53
C GLN A 25 21.54 -0.83 -13.90
N THR A 26 20.53 -1.59 -14.32
CA THR A 26 19.79 -1.33 -15.56
C THR A 26 19.01 -0.01 -15.44
N PHE A 27 19.36 0.98 -16.27
CA PHE A 27 18.62 2.24 -16.44
C PHE A 27 17.39 2.13 -17.36
N SER A 28 17.10 0.95 -17.90
CA SER A 28 16.00 0.72 -18.84
C SER A 28 14.87 -0.14 -18.23
N PRO A 29 13.62 0.33 -18.18
CA PRO A 29 13.20 1.67 -18.61
C PRO A 29 13.74 2.78 -17.70
N LEU A 30 13.88 3.98 -18.26
CA LEU A 30 14.29 5.17 -17.52
C LEU A 30 13.10 5.67 -16.68
N THR A 31 13.17 5.49 -15.37
CA THR A 31 12.14 5.95 -14.42
C THR A 31 12.68 7.02 -13.47
N GLY A 32 11.78 7.72 -12.80
CA GLY A 32 12.13 8.74 -11.82
C GLY A 32 12.96 8.18 -10.66
N ASN A 33 12.55 7.05 -10.07
CA ASN A 33 13.31 6.45 -8.96
C ASN A 33 14.66 5.90 -9.40
N ARG A 34 14.74 5.24 -10.56
CA ARG A 34 16.01 4.70 -11.04
C ARG A 34 17.04 5.82 -11.30
N LEU A 35 16.58 6.95 -11.86
CA LEU A 35 17.44 8.12 -12.02
C LEU A 35 17.79 8.76 -10.68
N HIS A 36 16.83 8.86 -9.76
CA HIS A 36 17.08 9.33 -8.39
C HIS A 36 18.16 8.49 -7.71
N ASP A 37 18.01 7.16 -7.69
CA ASP A 37 18.91 6.25 -6.99
C ASP A 37 20.30 6.26 -7.60
N PHE A 38 20.39 6.30 -8.93
CA PHE A 38 21.66 6.50 -9.61
C PHE A 38 22.31 7.83 -9.23
N ALA A 39 21.57 8.94 -9.30
CA ALA A 39 22.07 10.27 -8.98
C ALA A 39 22.51 10.35 -7.51
N ALA A 40 21.72 9.78 -6.60
CA ALA A 40 22.04 9.71 -5.18
C ALA A 40 23.35 8.94 -4.95
N ARG A 41 23.52 7.75 -5.55
CA ARG A 41 24.77 6.96 -5.43
C ARG A 41 25.97 7.69 -6.03
N LEU A 42 25.79 8.37 -7.16
CA LEU A 42 26.85 9.17 -7.78
C LEU A 42 27.26 10.33 -6.87
N ILE A 43 26.30 11.08 -6.32
CA ILE A 43 26.58 12.16 -5.37
C ILE A 43 27.27 11.61 -4.11
N ASP A 44 26.81 10.47 -3.60
CA ASP A 44 27.38 9.80 -2.42
C ASP A 44 28.86 9.41 -2.65
N ALA A 45 29.19 8.90 -3.84
CA ALA A 45 30.57 8.58 -4.25
C ALA A 45 31.51 9.80 -4.15
N TYR A 46 31.02 10.99 -4.53
CA TYR A 46 31.80 12.22 -4.54
C TYR A 46 31.83 12.95 -3.20
N ILE A 47 30.85 12.75 -2.32
CA ILE A 47 30.79 13.47 -1.04
C ILE A 47 31.28 12.60 0.14
N ARG A 48 31.12 11.27 0.10
CA ARG A 48 31.49 10.39 1.22
C ARG A 48 32.81 9.61 1.04
N TYR A 49 33.12 9.15 -0.17
CA TYR A 49 34.19 8.16 -0.36
C TYR A 49 35.47 8.75 -0.98
N ALA A 50 36.62 8.23 -0.58
CA ALA A 50 37.89 8.53 -1.25
C ALA A 50 37.92 7.92 -2.68
N PRO A 51 38.72 8.47 -3.62
CA PRO A 51 39.62 9.62 -3.49
C PRO A 51 38.95 10.98 -3.75
N TYR A 52 37.67 11.00 -4.11
CA TYR A 52 36.97 12.20 -4.60
C TYR A 52 36.35 13.06 -3.50
N ARG A 53 36.16 12.54 -2.27
CA ARG A 53 35.50 13.27 -1.20
C ARG A 53 36.15 14.61 -0.84
N THR A 54 35.31 15.63 -0.72
CA THR A 54 35.60 16.80 0.13
C THR A 54 35.08 16.54 1.54
N GLU A 55 35.97 16.56 2.52
CA GLU A 55 35.66 16.20 3.91
C GLU A 55 34.91 17.33 4.65
N VAL A 56 33.67 17.08 5.07
CA VAL A 56 32.95 17.90 6.07
C VAL A 56 33.43 17.47 7.46
N ARG A 57 34.06 18.36 8.22
CA ARG A 57 34.68 18.01 9.53
C ARG A 57 33.83 18.32 10.75
N ALA A 58 32.92 19.30 10.66
CA ALA A 58 32.08 19.69 11.77
C ALA A 58 30.94 18.67 11.95
N PRO A 59 30.83 17.97 13.10
CA PRO A 59 29.79 16.95 13.30
C PRO A 59 28.36 17.50 13.15
N GLY A 60 28.14 18.76 13.56
CA GLY A 60 26.86 19.45 13.39
C GLY A 60 26.50 19.82 11.95
N GLU A 61 27.36 19.52 10.98
CA GLU A 61 27.13 19.75 9.55
C GLU A 61 27.12 18.44 8.75
N TYR A 62 27.22 17.27 9.39
CA TYR A 62 27.16 15.98 8.69
C TYR A 62 25.83 15.75 7.97
N TRP A 63 24.74 16.34 8.46
CA TRP A 63 23.42 16.32 7.81
C TRP A 63 23.42 16.94 6.40
N LEU A 64 24.39 17.81 6.09
CA LEU A 64 24.51 18.41 4.75
C LEU A 64 24.76 17.34 3.70
N VAL A 65 25.48 16.27 4.04
CA VAL A 65 25.78 15.19 3.09
C VAL A 65 24.49 14.53 2.62
N ASP A 66 23.60 14.14 3.53
CA ASP A 66 22.31 13.54 3.16
C ASP A 66 21.37 14.56 2.50
N GLY A 67 21.33 15.78 3.04
CA GLY A 67 20.48 16.84 2.50
C GLY A 67 20.83 17.16 1.05
N ILE A 68 22.13 17.32 0.75
CA ILE A 68 22.62 17.59 -0.61
C ILE A 68 22.32 16.39 -1.50
N THR A 69 22.63 15.18 -1.05
CA THR A 69 22.41 13.94 -1.82
C THR A 69 20.94 13.81 -2.23
N ASN A 70 20.02 13.91 -1.27
CA ASN A 70 18.58 13.77 -1.55
C ASN A 70 18.03 14.93 -2.38
N LEU A 71 18.39 16.19 -2.07
CA LEU A 71 17.90 17.35 -2.83
C LEU A 71 18.36 17.30 -4.30
N TYR A 72 19.65 17.04 -4.53
CA TYR A 72 20.19 17.06 -5.89
C TYR A 72 19.88 15.80 -6.69
N ALA A 73 19.70 14.65 -6.04
CA ALA A 73 19.18 13.46 -6.73
C ALA A 73 17.79 13.74 -7.32
N TRP A 74 16.89 14.35 -6.55
CA TRP A 74 15.58 14.75 -7.08
C TRP A 74 15.64 15.90 -8.08
N ARG A 75 16.54 16.88 -7.90
CA ARG A 75 16.77 17.92 -8.93
C ARG A 75 17.26 17.32 -10.25
N ALA A 76 18.04 16.23 -10.22
CA ALA A 76 18.45 15.53 -11.43
C ALA A 76 17.25 14.89 -12.15
N VAL A 77 16.31 14.30 -11.39
CA VAL A 77 15.04 13.81 -11.94
C VAL A 77 14.23 14.93 -12.60
N ALA A 78 14.15 16.09 -11.93
CA ALA A 78 13.45 17.25 -12.48
C ALA A 78 14.14 17.82 -13.74
N ALA A 79 15.47 17.94 -13.73
CA ALA A 79 16.26 18.40 -14.86
C ALA A 79 16.18 17.45 -16.08
N ALA A 80 15.96 16.17 -15.85
CA ALA A 80 15.71 15.19 -16.91
C ALA A 80 14.28 15.22 -17.48
N GLY A 81 13.40 16.07 -16.94
CA GLY A 81 12.01 16.20 -17.39
C GLY A 81 11.07 15.09 -16.93
N LEU A 82 11.51 14.21 -16.01
CA LEU A 82 10.70 13.12 -15.45
C LEU A 82 9.76 13.60 -14.31
N MET A 83 9.94 14.83 -13.85
CA MET A 83 9.13 15.55 -12.87
C MET A 83 9.29 17.06 -13.06
N GLY A 84 8.25 17.86 -12.79
CA GLY A 84 8.39 19.33 -12.81
C GLY A 84 9.10 19.88 -11.56
N GLU A 85 9.84 20.98 -11.67
CA GLU A 85 10.52 21.60 -10.50
C GLU A 85 9.54 22.05 -9.42
N ASP A 86 8.40 22.63 -9.82
CA ASP A 86 7.34 23.01 -8.87
C ASP A 86 6.69 21.79 -8.20
N GLU A 87 6.61 20.65 -8.90
CA GLU A 87 6.11 19.38 -8.34
C GLU A 87 7.10 18.83 -7.30
N LEU A 88 8.39 18.84 -7.63
CA LEU A 88 9.46 18.50 -6.69
C LEU A 88 9.38 19.35 -5.41
N ASN A 89 9.27 20.67 -5.56
CA ASN A 89 9.22 21.59 -4.42
C ASN A 89 8.02 21.30 -3.50
N ARG A 90 6.85 20.98 -4.09
CA ARG A 90 5.67 20.56 -3.33
C ARG A 90 5.86 19.22 -2.63
N SER A 91 6.45 18.24 -3.31
CA SER A 91 6.72 16.91 -2.74
C SER A 91 7.67 17.01 -1.54
N LEU A 92 8.73 17.81 -1.65
CA LEU A 92 9.65 18.06 -0.53
C LEU A 92 8.97 18.80 0.62
N ALA A 93 8.10 19.77 0.34
CA ALA A 93 7.34 20.48 1.38
C ALA A 93 6.36 19.57 2.13
N ALA A 94 5.63 18.72 1.41
CA ALA A 94 4.72 17.75 2.01
C ALA A 94 5.49 16.73 2.87
N GLY A 95 6.58 16.16 2.32
CA GLY A 95 7.45 15.24 3.05
C GLY A 95 8.07 15.84 4.30
N TYR A 96 8.50 17.11 4.24
CA TYR A 96 8.98 17.86 5.39
C TYR A 96 7.90 18.01 6.46
N LEU A 97 6.69 18.42 6.09
CA LEU A 97 5.60 18.60 7.05
C LEU A 97 5.25 17.27 7.74
N SER A 98 5.21 16.16 6.99
CA SER A 98 4.93 14.83 7.54
C SER A 98 6.04 14.38 8.49
N ALA A 99 7.30 14.59 8.11
CA ALA A 99 8.44 14.21 8.93
C ALA A 99 8.57 15.07 10.20
N PHE A 100 8.41 16.39 10.08
CA PHE A 100 8.59 17.34 11.20
C PHE A 100 7.61 17.08 12.35
N THR A 101 6.46 16.51 12.00
CA THR A 101 5.34 16.28 12.89
C THR A 101 5.22 14.84 13.38
N ALA A 102 6.06 13.93 12.85
CA ALA A 102 6.12 12.56 13.32
C ALA A 102 6.71 12.47 14.73
N GLU A 103 6.19 11.54 15.52
CA GLU A 103 6.63 11.29 16.88
C GLU A 103 8.07 10.77 16.91
N GLY A 104 8.88 11.27 17.85
CA GLY A 104 10.26 10.80 18.06
C GLY A 104 11.30 11.33 17.07
N VAL A 105 10.91 12.17 16.10
CA VAL A 105 11.81 12.79 15.12
C VAL A 105 12.70 13.85 15.76
N GLU A 106 14.00 13.79 15.47
CA GLU A 106 14.98 14.81 15.85
C GLU A 106 14.88 16.00 14.89
N ARG A 107 14.33 17.11 15.38
CA ARG A 107 14.13 18.32 14.57
C ARG A 107 15.41 19.15 14.41
N ASN A 108 16.39 18.97 15.29
CA ASN A 108 17.67 19.63 15.19
C ASN A 108 18.64 18.82 14.33
N LEU A 109 18.79 19.23 13.07
CA LEU A 109 19.69 18.58 12.10
C LEU A 109 21.16 18.60 12.55
N GLU A 110 21.57 19.53 13.41
CA GLU A 110 22.94 19.58 13.96
C GLU A 110 23.19 18.51 15.02
N ASN A 111 22.14 17.91 15.59
CA ASN A 111 22.22 16.84 16.58
C ASN A 111 22.05 15.45 15.95
N LEU A 112 21.77 15.38 14.64
CA LEU A 112 21.28 14.17 13.98
C LEU A 112 22.20 12.95 14.11
N TYR A 113 23.50 13.22 14.16
CA TYR A 113 24.57 12.22 14.25
C TYR A 113 25.13 12.07 15.67
N GLY A 114 24.60 12.81 16.65
CA GLY A 114 24.94 12.70 18.06
C GLY A 114 24.07 11.70 18.84
N THR A 115 23.09 11.05 18.18
CA THR A 115 22.14 10.12 18.80
C THR A 115 22.22 8.74 18.17
N THR A 116 21.81 7.71 18.90
CA THR A 116 21.69 6.32 18.40
C THR A 116 20.33 6.02 17.76
N LYS A 117 19.43 7.02 17.69
CA LYS A 117 18.09 6.84 17.12
C LYS A 117 18.14 6.73 15.60
N SER A 118 17.17 6.04 15.01
CA SER A 118 16.97 6.06 13.56
C SER A 118 16.72 7.49 13.11
N ASN A 119 17.50 7.94 12.13
CA ASN A 119 17.49 9.30 11.60
C ASN A 119 17.06 9.33 10.12
N ARG A 120 16.26 8.36 9.68
CA ARG A 120 15.90 8.22 8.26
C ARG A 120 15.00 9.37 7.78
N LEU A 121 13.97 9.73 8.56
CA LEU A 121 13.01 10.78 8.18
C LEU A 121 13.68 12.14 8.08
N GLU A 122 14.60 12.41 8.99
CA GLU A 122 15.39 13.62 9.06
C GLU A 122 16.32 13.77 7.86
N ARG A 123 17.00 12.68 7.47
CA ARG A 123 17.92 12.66 6.33
C ARG A 123 17.20 12.76 4.98
N GLU A 124 16.09 12.03 4.82
CA GLU A 124 15.37 11.91 3.55
C GLU A 124 14.31 13.00 3.33
N ALA A 125 13.81 13.65 4.38
CA ALA A 125 12.72 14.63 4.27
C ALA A 125 13.04 15.99 4.91
N LEU A 126 13.60 16.03 6.13
CA LEU A 126 13.87 17.32 6.79
C LEU A 126 15.04 18.06 6.12
N ALA A 127 16.20 17.42 6.03
CA ALA A 127 17.42 17.98 5.48
C ALA A 127 17.25 18.52 4.04
N PRO A 128 16.70 17.77 3.05
CA PRO A 128 16.58 18.27 1.69
C PRO A 128 15.60 19.45 1.58
N PHE A 129 14.51 19.49 2.35
CA PHE A 129 13.60 20.62 2.34
C PHE A 129 14.19 21.87 3.00
N VAL A 130 14.93 21.73 4.10
CA VAL A 130 15.63 22.85 4.72
C VAL A 130 16.65 23.46 3.74
N LEU A 131 17.35 22.64 2.95
CA LEU A 131 18.24 23.12 1.89
C LEU A 131 17.48 23.76 0.72
N LEU A 132 16.33 23.21 0.32
CA LEU A 132 15.46 23.85 -0.67
C LEU A 132 15.01 25.25 -0.20
N HIS A 133 14.63 25.37 1.07
CA HIS A 133 14.25 26.64 1.65
C HIS A 133 15.44 27.61 1.78
N LEU A 134 16.64 27.10 2.08
CA LEU A 134 17.88 27.87 2.06
C LEU A 134 18.16 28.41 0.64
N ASP A 135 18.06 27.58 -0.40
CA ASP A 135 18.24 27.98 -1.80
C ASP A 135 17.27 29.11 -2.18
N ARG A 136 15.99 28.96 -1.85
CA ARG A 136 14.98 30.01 -2.07
C ARG A 136 15.33 31.31 -1.33
N THR A 137 15.83 31.19 -0.10
CA THR A 137 16.22 32.35 0.72
C THR A 137 17.43 33.04 0.13
N LEU A 138 18.44 32.30 -0.32
CA LEU A 138 19.62 32.81 -1.02
C LEU A 138 19.24 33.58 -2.29
N ARG A 139 18.36 33.02 -3.13
CA ARG A 139 17.88 33.67 -4.36
C ARG A 139 17.09 34.96 -4.10
N SER A 140 16.60 35.17 -2.87
CA SER A 140 15.93 36.42 -2.47
C SER A 140 16.90 37.51 -1.99
N VAL A 141 18.18 37.18 -1.78
CA VAL A 141 19.22 38.13 -1.39
C VAL A 141 19.68 38.92 -2.63
N PRO A 142 19.64 40.26 -2.62
CA PRO A 142 20.12 41.05 -3.75
C PRO A 142 21.58 40.74 -4.10
N GLY A 143 21.86 40.52 -5.38
CA GLY A 143 23.21 40.20 -5.89
C GLY A 143 23.53 38.70 -5.95
N GLU A 144 22.76 37.84 -5.28
CA GLU A 144 23.02 36.39 -5.19
C GLU A 144 22.16 35.60 -6.16
N LYS A 145 22.54 35.62 -7.46
CA LYS A 145 21.76 34.94 -8.51
C LYS A 145 21.92 33.43 -8.56
N GLY A 146 23.03 32.89 -8.04
CA GLY A 146 23.39 31.49 -8.19
C GLY A 146 22.91 30.55 -7.07
N GLY A 147 22.13 31.06 -6.11
CA GLY A 147 21.48 30.26 -5.07
C GLY A 147 22.43 29.36 -4.28
N PHE A 148 21.93 28.20 -3.86
CA PHE A 148 22.66 27.19 -3.11
C PHE A 148 23.76 26.52 -3.94
N ASP A 149 23.59 26.42 -5.26
CA ASP A 149 24.59 25.87 -6.18
C ASP A 149 25.91 26.66 -6.09
N SER A 150 25.85 27.99 -5.94
CA SER A 150 27.04 28.83 -5.71
C SER A 150 27.69 28.63 -4.35
N VAL A 151 26.90 28.28 -3.32
CA VAL A 151 27.42 27.93 -2.00
C VAL A 151 28.16 26.59 -2.08
N LEU A 152 27.58 25.59 -2.77
CA LEU A 152 28.22 24.29 -2.96
C LEU A 152 29.54 24.41 -3.73
N ALA A 153 29.58 25.23 -4.79
CA ALA A 153 30.81 25.47 -5.54
C ALA A 153 31.95 26.02 -4.66
N ARG A 154 31.63 26.86 -3.65
CA ARG A 154 32.61 27.35 -2.68
C ARG A 154 33.00 26.29 -1.65
N MET A 155 32.04 25.51 -1.17
CA MET A 155 32.28 24.49 -0.14
C MET A 155 33.09 23.30 -0.66
N PHE A 156 32.80 22.84 -1.87
CA PHE A 156 33.31 21.58 -2.42
C PHE A 156 34.47 21.76 -3.41
N HIS A 157 35.21 22.87 -3.33
CA HIS A 157 36.36 23.14 -4.22
C HIS A 157 37.66 22.44 -3.79
N GLY A 158 37.81 22.12 -2.50
CA GLY A 158 39.04 21.55 -1.91
C GLY A 158 38.86 20.16 -1.32
N ARG A 159 39.91 19.66 -0.62
CA ARG A 159 39.85 18.37 0.12
C ARG A 159 39.03 18.44 1.41
N THR A 160 38.85 19.63 1.97
CA THR A 160 38.08 19.86 3.21
C THR A 160 37.10 20.99 2.96
N ALA A 161 35.83 20.76 3.29
CA ALA A 161 34.79 21.77 3.13
C ALA A 161 34.89 22.80 4.28
N PRO A 162 34.88 24.11 3.99
CA PRO A 162 34.58 25.11 5.01
C PRO A 162 33.15 24.93 5.54
N SER A 163 32.83 25.55 6.67
CA SER A 163 31.47 25.52 7.21
C SER A 163 30.47 26.10 6.20
N LEU A 164 29.24 25.55 6.19
CA LEU A 164 28.14 26.12 5.42
C LEU A 164 27.99 27.61 5.76
N TRP A 165 27.99 27.93 7.05
CA TRP A 165 27.72 29.27 7.56
C TRP A 165 28.79 30.30 7.15
N SER A 166 30.05 29.88 7.05
CA SER A 166 31.13 30.75 6.52
C SER A 166 31.09 30.90 4.99
N SER A 167 30.38 30.01 4.30
CA SER A 167 30.28 29.98 2.84
C SER A 167 29.06 30.75 2.30
N LEU A 168 28.18 31.22 3.19
CA LEU A 168 27.03 32.05 2.84
C LEU A 168 27.43 33.52 2.60
N PRO A 169 26.73 34.23 1.70
CA PRO A 169 27.06 35.61 1.38
C PRO A 169 26.83 36.54 2.57
N GLN A 170 27.71 37.52 2.71
CA GLN A 170 27.61 38.57 3.73
C GLN A 170 26.73 39.70 3.19
N GLY A 171 25.71 40.15 3.94
CA GLY A 171 24.87 41.25 3.45
C GLY A 171 23.62 41.59 4.26
N ARG A 172 23.13 40.67 5.10
CA ARG A 172 22.04 40.95 6.05
C ARG A 172 22.41 40.46 7.46
N PRO A 173 22.68 41.36 8.41
CA PRO A 173 22.98 40.98 9.79
C PRO A 173 21.91 40.05 10.36
N GLY A 174 22.34 38.95 10.99
CA GLY A 174 21.45 38.01 11.68
C GLY A 174 20.62 37.08 10.78
N LEU A 175 20.57 37.26 9.45
CA LEU A 175 19.74 36.42 8.56
C LEU A 175 20.09 34.93 8.70
N TRP A 176 21.37 34.58 8.56
CA TRP A 176 21.82 33.19 8.61
C TRP A 176 21.80 32.61 10.02
N GLN A 177 21.99 33.44 11.04
CA GLN A 177 21.86 33.03 12.44
C GLN A 177 20.40 32.65 12.76
N ASN A 178 19.45 33.47 12.30
CA ASN A 178 18.01 33.19 12.45
C ASN A 178 17.59 31.98 11.61
N PHE A 179 18.04 31.86 10.37
CA PHE A 179 17.77 30.69 9.52
C PHE A 179 18.25 29.40 10.19
N ARG A 180 19.48 29.40 10.70
CA ARG A 180 20.06 28.27 11.44
C ARG A 180 19.25 27.92 12.68
N ALA A 181 18.91 28.92 13.49
CA ALA A 181 18.14 28.73 14.71
C ALA A 181 16.73 28.18 14.43
N TRP A 182 16.04 28.75 13.46
CA TRP A 182 14.64 28.39 13.15
C TRP A 182 14.53 27.06 12.44
N TYR A 183 15.27 26.88 11.35
CA TYR A 183 14.99 25.79 10.41
C TYR A 183 16.00 24.65 10.48
N VAL A 184 17.28 24.92 10.78
CA VAL A 184 18.28 23.84 10.94
C VAL A 184 18.19 23.21 12.32
N ARG A 185 18.07 24.03 13.36
CA ARG A 185 17.85 23.54 14.74
C ARG A 185 16.39 23.22 15.04
N GLY A 186 15.49 23.43 14.07
CA GLY A 186 14.10 23.00 14.12
C GLY A 186 13.26 23.68 15.21
N THR A 187 13.60 24.89 15.64
CA THR A 187 12.80 25.62 16.65
C THR A 187 11.49 26.14 16.09
N THR A 188 11.37 26.26 14.76
CA THR A 188 10.15 26.69 14.06
C THR A 188 9.95 25.84 12.80
N LEU A 189 8.69 25.60 12.44
CA LEU A 189 8.32 24.98 11.16
C LEU A 189 8.76 25.90 10.00
N ALA A 190 9.50 25.36 9.04
CA ALA A 190 9.83 26.09 7.81
C ALA A 190 8.54 26.45 7.03
N PRO A 191 8.52 27.56 6.28
CA PRO A 191 7.30 28.14 5.71
C PRO A 191 6.78 27.32 4.51
N VAL A 192 6.21 26.15 4.80
CA VAL A 192 5.63 25.19 3.86
C VAL A 192 4.48 25.77 3.06
N GLU A 193 3.77 26.75 3.61
CA GLU A 193 2.66 27.47 2.96
C GLU A 193 3.09 28.25 1.71
N ARG A 194 4.40 28.48 1.54
CA ARG A 194 4.96 29.06 0.31
C ARG A 194 5.02 28.06 -0.85
N TYR A 195 4.85 26.77 -0.58
CA TYR A 195 4.97 25.68 -1.54
C TYR A 195 3.66 24.91 -1.69
N ILE A 196 2.95 24.65 -0.59
CA ILE A 196 1.73 23.85 -0.55
C ILE A 196 0.59 24.56 0.17
N ALA A 197 -0.65 24.28 -0.22
CA ALA A 197 -1.83 24.70 0.51
C ALA A 197 -2.16 23.65 1.59
N ILE A 198 -2.43 24.10 2.81
CA ILE A 198 -2.79 23.26 3.96
C ILE A 198 -4.13 23.67 4.58
N LYS A 199 -5.00 24.35 3.82
CA LYS A 199 -6.33 24.77 4.29
C LYS A 199 -7.11 23.52 4.75
N PRO A 200 -7.58 23.43 6.00
CA PRO A 200 -8.38 22.30 6.45
C PRO A 200 -9.75 22.26 5.80
N THR A 201 -10.28 21.05 5.69
CA THR A 201 -11.67 20.81 5.35
C THR A 201 -12.60 21.32 6.47
N GLN A 202 -13.81 21.71 6.10
CA GLN A 202 -14.85 22.21 7.00
C GLN A 202 -16.04 21.24 7.06
N THR A 203 -16.85 21.31 8.10
CA THR A 203 -18.05 20.46 8.25
C THR A 203 -19.20 20.85 7.32
N GLY A 204 -19.17 22.07 6.77
CA GLY A 204 -20.17 22.57 5.82
C GLY A 204 -19.54 23.45 4.74
N PRO A 205 -20.28 23.72 3.65
CA PRO A 205 -19.78 24.50 2.52
C PRO A 205 -19.58 25.98 2.90
N GLU A 206 -18.58 26.60 2.27
CA GLU A 206 -18.28 28.03 2.38
C GLU A 206 -18.36 28.70 0.99
N PRO A 207 -19.25 29.70 0.78
CA PRO A 207 -20.24 30.21 1.74
C PRO A 207 -21.35 29.20 2.02
N SER A 208 -22.04 29.36 3.15
CA SER A 208 -23.19 28.52 3.49
C SER A 208 -24.26 28.61 2.41
N ARG A 209 -24.97 27.48 2.21
CA ARG A 209 -26.01 27.34 1.18
C ARG A 209 -27.40 27.27 1.83
N GLY A 210 -28.43 27.37 0.99
CA GLY A 210 -29.83 27.34 1.42
C GLY A 210 -30.26 26.00 2.01
N ARG A 211 -31.57 25.82 2.18
CA ARG A 211 -32.15 24.57 2.70
C ARG A 211 -32.04 23.44 1.65
N ALA A 212 -31.69 22.24 2.10
CA ALA A 212 -31.77 21.03 1.29
C ALA A 212 -33.22 20.75 0.85
N VAL A 213 -33.43 20.61 -0.46
CA VAL A 213 -34.72 20.26 -1.09
C VAL A 213 -34.67 18.92 -1.82
N ARG A 214 -33.48 18.35 -2.02
CA ARG A 214 -33.24 17.02 -2.62
C ARG A 214 -32.10 16.31 -1.90
N GLU A 215 -32.08 14.97 -2.01
CA GLU A 215 -31.00 14.15 -1.47
C GLU A 215 -30.40 13.21 -2.54
N VAL A 216 -29.08 13.00 -2.45
CA VAL A 216 -28.33 12.02 -3.24
C VAL A 216 -27.46 11.19 -2.32
N THR A 217 -27.51 9.87 -2.44
CA THR A 217 -26.61 8.97 -1.71
C THR A 217 -25.47 8.51 -2.63
N LEU A 218 -24.24 8.79 -2.19
CA LEU A 218 -23.03 8.22 -2.77
C LEU A 218 -22.55 7.09 -1.86
N VAL A 219 -22.33 5.91 -2.41
CA VAL A 219 -21.64 4.79 -1.75
C VAL A 219 -20.34 4.56 -2.50
N TYR A 220 -19.23 4.47 -1.80
CA TYR A 220 -17.94 4.44 -2.46
C TYR A 220 -16.91 3.53 -1.75
N THR A 221 -16.13 2.83 -2.57
CA THR A 221 -14.98 2.02 -2.18
C THR A 221 -13.72 2.54 -2.86
N GLY A 222 -12.57 2.04 -2.43
CA GLY A 222 -11.26 2.25 -3.04
C GLY A 222 -10.24 1.42 -2.29
N GLU A 223 -9.11 1.12 -2.92
CA GLU A 223 -8.05 0.30 -2.31
C GLU A 223 -8.59 -1.04 -1.79
N THR A 224 -9.51 -1.65 -2.55
CA THR A 224 -10.12 -2.92 -2.15
C THR A 224 -9.21 -4.11 -2.46
N PHE A 225 -8.20 -3.93 -3.31
CA PHE A 225 -7.12 -4.89 -3.57
C PHE A 225 -7.58 -6.30 -3.98
N GLY A 226 -8.67 -6.40 -4.75
CA GLY A 226 -9.26 -7.66 -5.19
C GLY A 226 -9.78 -8.54 -4.06
N TYR A 227 -9.96 -7.97 -2.87
CA TYR A 227 -10.19 -8.71 -1.65
C TYR A 227 -11.59 -9.34 -1.63
N LEU A 228 -11.64 -10.66 -1.82
CA LEU A 228 -12.87 -11.44 -1.81
C LEU A 228 -13.39 -11.66 -0.39
N GLU A 229 -12.57 -12.20 0.50
CA GLU A 229 -12.94 -12.55 1.86
C GLU A 229 -11.76 -13.11 2.67
N ASN A 230 -11.90 -13.15 4.00
CA ASN A 230 -10.92 -13.79 4.87
C ASN A 230 -11.02 -15.32 4.79
N CYS A 231 -9.92 -15.97 5.18
CA CYS A 231 -9.80 -17.42 5.27
C CYS A 231 -10.47 -18.07 6.49
N GLY A 232 -10.93 -17.30 7.49
CA GLY A 232 -11.44 -17.86 8.74
C GLY A 232 -10.36 -18.09 9.83
N CYS A 233 -9.07 -17.95 9.51
CA CYS A 233 -7.96 -18.24 10.44
C CYS A 233 -7.63 -17.14 11.48
N LYS A 234 -7.87 -15.85 11.17
CA LYS A 234 -7.66 -14.72 12.11
C LYS A 234 -8.86 -14.48 13.03
N VAL A 235 -8.62 -13.99 14.24
CA VAL A 235 -9.68 -13.48 15.15
C VAL A 235 -10.10 -12.08 14.66
N ASN A 236 -11.39 -11.72 14.76
CA ASN A 236 -11.92 -10.40 14.36
C ASN A 236 -11.79 -10.04 12.87
N GLN A 237 -12.22 -10.96 12.00
CA GLN A 237 -12.21 -10.77 10.56
C GLN A 237 -13.24 -9.75 10.07
N SER A 238 -12.75 -8.65 9.52
CA SER A 238 -13.56 -7.65 8.83
C SER A 238 -13.36 -7.69 7.31
N GLY A 239 -14.29 -7.10 6.57
CA GLY A 239 -14.28 -7.04 5.11
C GLY A 239 -15.11 -8.14 4.45
N GLY A 240 -14.85 -8.33 3.16
CA GLY A 240 -15.42 -9.41 2.34
C GLY A 240 -16.53 -8.94 1.41
N ALA A 241 -16.45 -9.38 0.16
CA ALA A 241 -17.37 -9.02 -0.91
C ALA A 241 -18.81 -9.49 -0.62
N ALA A 242 -18.98 -10.63 0.05
CA ALA A 242 -20.31 -11.14 0.40
C ALA A 242 -21.02 -10.26 1.45
N ARG A 243 -20.31 -9.84 2.50
CA ARG A 243 -20.83 -8.88 3.49
C ARG A 243 -21.10 -7.52 2.87
N ARG A 244 -20.19 -7.04 2.02
CA ARG A 244 -20.37 -5.78 1.28
C ARG A 244 -21.66 -5.81 0.46
N ALA A 245 -21.90 -6.89 -0.27
CA ALA A 245 -23.11 -7.05 -1.07
C ALA A 245 -24.39 -6.99 -0.21
N THR A 246 -24.40 -7.60 0.98
CA THR A 246 -25.53 -7.52 1.92
C THR A 246 -25.83 -6.07 2.30
N VAL A 247 -24.83 -5.32 2.75
CA VAL A 247 -25.05 -3.94 3.21
C VAL A 247 -25.47 -3.05 2.04
N ILE A 248 -24.82 -3.16 0.88
CA ILE A 248 -25.18 -2.39 -0.33
C ILE A 248 -26.61 -2.71 -0.78
N ARG A 249 -27.03 -3.98 -0.74
CA ARG A 249 -28.42 -4.36 -1.05
C ARG A 249 -29.42 -3.67 -0.13
N HIS A 250 -29.19 -3.72 1.19
CA HIS A 250 -30.06 -3.04 2.15
C HIS A 250 -30.05 -1.51 1.99
N MET A 251 -28.94 -0.91 1.55
CA MET A 251 -28.90 0.52 1.24
C MET A 251 -29.73 0.83 -0.01
N ARG A 252 -29.65 0.01 -1.06
CA ARG A 252 -30.45 0.17 -2.28
C ARG A 252 -31.94 -0.05 -2.08
N GLU A 253 -32.32 -0.89 -1.13
CA GLU A 253 -33.73 -1.05 -0.75
C GLU A 253 -34.30 0.24 -0.15
N ARG A 254 -33.46 1.07 0.49
CA ARG A 254 -33.86 2.36 1.06
C ARG A 254 -33.74 3.52 0.06
N ASP A 255 -32.69 3.51 -0.75
CA ASP A 255 -32.45 4.49 -1.82
C ASP A 255 -32.10 3.76 -3.14
N PRO A 256 -33.11 3.46 -3.97
CA PRO A 256 -32.90 2.80 -5.25
C PRO A 256 -32.03 3.61 -6.23
N GLY A 257 -31.91 4.92 -6.03
CA GLY A 257 -31.13 5.82 -6.87
C GLY A 257 -29.72 6.12 -6.36
N LEU A 258 -29.24 5.42 -5.32
CA LEU A 258 -27.87 5.59 -4.85
C LEU A 258 -26.85 5.25 -5.94
N LEU A 259 -25.73 5.96 -5.95
CA LEU A 259 -24.60 5.67 -6.82
C LEU A 259 -23.54 4.89 -6.06
N LEU A 260 -23.12 3.75 -6.62
CA LEU A 260 -22.02 2.95 -6.09
C LEU A 260 -20.78 3.14 -6.96
N LEU A 261 -19.69 3.66 -6.39
CA LEU A 261 -18.48 4.05 -7.12
C LEU A 261 -17.23 3.40 -6.52
N ASP A 262 -16.20 3.13 -7.34
CA ASP A 262 -14.89 2.68 -6.86
C ASP A 262 -13.79 3.66 -7.27
N ALA A 263 -13.08 4.21 -6.29
CA ALA A 263 -12.03 5.21 -6.49
C ALA A 263 -10.70 4.62 -7.03
N GLY A 264 -10.64 3.31 -7.28
CA GLY A 264 -9.51 2.63 -7.89
C GLY A 264 -8.67 1.82 -6.89
N SER A 265 -7.65 1.16 -7.43
CA SER A 265 -6.88 0.13 -6.74
C SER A 265 -7.74 -1.06 -6.29
N ALA A 266 -8.64 -1.47 -7.19
CA ALA A 266 -9.54 -2.61 -7.02
C ALA A 266 -8.87 -3.94 -7.39
N PHE A 267 -7.77 -3.93 -8.15
CA PHE A 267 -6.98 -5.10 -8.52
C PHE A 267 -6.07 -5.56 -7.38
N ILE A 268 -5.65 -6.82 -7.41
CA ILE A 268 -4.76 -7.37 -6.37
C ILE A 268 -3.41 -6.65 -6.34
N ARG A 269 -2.78 -6.59 -5.17
CA ARG A 269 -1.44 -6.03 -5.02
C ARG A 269 -0.38 -7.04 -5.48
N PRO A 270 0.76 -6.57 -5.99
CA PRO A 270 1.84 -7.45 -6.40
C PRO A 270 2.51 -8.22 -5.26
N GLU A 271 2.47 -7.76 -4.01
CA GLU A 271 2.96 -8.46 -2.79
C GLU A 271 4.20 -9.37 -3.02
N LYS A 272 5.22 -8.83 -3.71
CA LYS A 272 6.52 -9.46 -4.08
C LYS A 272 6.54 -10.37 -5.31
N GLN A 273 5.48 -10.39 -6.12
CA GLN A 273 5.40 -11.10 -7.39
C GLN A 273 5.38 -10.10 -8.55
N GLU A 274 6.17 -10.35 -9.59
CA GLU A 274 6.15 -9.54 -10.82
C GLU A 274 4.91 -9.80 -11.68
N LYS A 275 4.32 -10.99 -11.55
CA LYS A 275 3.09 -11.40 -12.24
C LYS A 275 2.18 -12.16 -11.28
N PRO A 276 0.86 -11.97 -11.38
CA PRO A 276 -0.08 -12.69 -10.56
C PRO A 276 -0.14 -14.17 -10.98
N ASP A 277 -0.08 -15.06 -10.01
CA ASP A 277 -0.21 -16.49 -10.27
C ASP A 277 -1.61 -16.88 -10.77
N PHE A 278 -1.76 -18.07 -11.37
CA PHE A 278 -3.01 -18.51 -11.99
C PHE A 278 -4.21 -18.35 -11.06
N PHE A 279 -4.08 -18.76 -9.81
CA PHE A 279 -5.18 -18.71 -8.85
C PHE A 279 -5.54 -17.28 -8.47
N SER A 280 -4.54 -16.42 -8.23
CA SER A 280 -4.74 -14.99 -7.98
C SER A 280 -5.45 -14.27 -9.13
N ARG A 281 -5.12 -14.61 -10.39
CA ARG A 281 -5.83 -14.06 -11.56
C ARG A 281 -7.31 -14.45 -11.58
N ARG A 282 -7.61 -15.70 -11.22
CA ARG A 282 -8.98 -16.21 -11.14
C ARG A 282 -9.78 -15.55 -10.01
N GLU A 283 -9.17 -15.32 -8.85
CA GLU A 283 -9.77 -14.58 -7.74
C GLU A 283 -10.09 -13.14 -8.14
N GLN A 284 -9.14 -12.45 -8.77
CA GLN A 284 -9.37 -11.09 -9.27
C GLN A 284 -10.52 -11.06 -10.28
N SER A 285 -10.59 -12.04 -11.19
CA SER A 285 -11.66 -12.15 -12.18
C SER A 285 -13.03 -12.33 -11.52
N LEU A 286 -13.10 -13.12 -10.44
CA LEU A 286 -14.32 -13.24 -9.65
C LEU A 286 -14.68 -11.91 -8.97
N TYR A 287 -13.71 -11.23 -8.36
CA TYR A 287 -13.93 -9.96 -7.68
C TYR A 287 -14.57 -8.91 -8.61
N LEU A 288 -14.05 -8.76 -9.82
CA LEU A 288 -14.61 -7.83 -10.82
C LEU A 288 -16.04 -8.21 -11.24
N ARG A 289 -16.33 -9.50 -11.40
CA ARG A 289 -17.71 -9.98 -11.63
C ARG A 289 -18.64 -9.73 -10.45
N LEU A 290 -18.13 -9.71 -9.22
CA LEU A 290 -18.90 -9.34 -8.04
C LEU A 290 -19.17 -7.83 -7.99
N MET A 291 -18.25 -7.00 -8.47
CA MET A 291 -18.52 -5.57 -8.68
C MET A 291 -19.66 -5.36 -9.68
N ASP A 292 -19.67 -6.08 -10.80
CA ASP A 292 -20.79 -6.05 -11.76
C ASP A 292 -22.10 -6.50 -11.13
N PHE A 293 -22.08 -7.59 -10.35
CA PHE A 293 -23.25 -8.09 -9.63
C PHE A 293 -23.78 -7.04 -8.64
N MET A 294 -22.87 -6.37 -7.92
CA MET A 294 -23.17 -5.24 -7.04
C MET A 294 -23.48 -3.96 -7.82
N ARG A 295 -23.51 -3.94 -9.15
CA ARG A 295 -23.87 -2.79 -10.00
C ARG A 295 -23.09 -1.52 -9.65
N TYR A 296 -21.77 -1.60 -9.63
CA TYR A 296 -20.94 -0.40 -9.59
C TYR A 296 -21.21 0.46 -10.84
N GLY A 297 -21.40 1.77 -10.63
CA GLY A 297 -21.65 2.74 -11.69
C GLY A 297 -20.39 3.14 -12.45
N ALA A 298 -19.25 3.18 -11.75
CA ALA A 298 -17.93 3.39 -12.33
C ALA A 298 -16.83 2.92 -11.37
N ALA A 299 -15.69 2.55 -11.93
CA ALA A 299 -14.41 2.37 -11.24
C ALA A 299 -13.35 3.27 -11.88
N VAL A 300 -12.31 3.67 -11.15
CA VAL A 300 -11.18 4.44 -11.71
C VAL A 300 -9.95 3.56 -11.84
N VAL A 301 -9.17 3.77 -12.89
CA VAL A 301 -7.84 3.16 -13.03
C VAL A 301 -6.93 3.75 -11.95
N GLY A 302 -6.61 2.94 -10.94
CA GLY A 302 -5.71 3.28 -9.84
C GLY A 302 -4.34 2.62 -9.99
N THR A 303 -3.63 2.49 -8.86
CA THR A 303 -2.27 1.95 -8.85
C THR A 303 -2.26 0.47 -9.24
N THR A 304 -3.09 -0.35 -8.60
CA THR A 304 -3.04 -1.81 -8.80
C THR A 304 -3.62 -2.25 -10.14
N GLU A 305 -4.46 -1.44 -10.77
CA GLU A 305 -4.87 -1.66 -12.16
C GLU A 305 -3.67 -1.64 -13.13
N LEU A 306 -2.63 -0.86 -12.83
CA LEU A 306 -1.44 -0.70 -13.67
C LEU A 306 -0.22 -1.50 -13.16
N SER A 307 -0.23 -1.96 -11.91
CA SER A 307 0.92 -2.64 -11.28
C SER A 307 1.39 -3.91 -11.98
N PHE A 308 0.56 -4.56 -12.81
CA PHE A 308 0.95 -5.72 -13.62
C PHE A 308 0.95 -5.44 -15.13
N GLY A 309 0.96 -4.16 -15.51
CA GLY A 309 0.96 -3.71 -16.91
C GLY A 309 -0.43 -3.60 -17.53
N LEU A 310 -0.51 -2.80 -18.59
CA LEU A 310 -1.77 -2.46 -19.24
C LEU A 310 -2.42 -3.64 -19.99
N GLU A 311 -1.64 -4.62 -20.42
CA GLU A 311 -2.16 -5.86 -21.01
C GLU A 311 -3.00 -6.64 -19.98
N HIS A 312 -2.50 -6.81 -18.76
CA HIS A 312 -3.25 -7.45 -17.68
C HIS A 312 -4.51 -6.66 -17.32
N PHE A 313 -4.44 -5.34 -17.28
CA PHE A 313 -5.63 -4.49 -17.13
C PHE A 313 -6.70 -4.78 -18.19
N ARG A 314 -6.32 -4.79 -19.47
CA ARG A 314 -7.22 -5.05 -20.59
C ARG A 314 -7.82 -6.46 -20.55
N GLU A 315 -7.01 -7.47 -20.22
CA GLU A 315 -7.49 -8.85 -20.09
C GLU A 315 -8.51 -8.98 -18.96
N MET A 316 -8.20 -8.42 -17.79
CA MET A 316 -9.04 -8.55 -16.60
C MET A 316 -10.36 -7.77 -16.70
N THR A 317 -10.36 -6.65 -17.42
CA THR A 317 -11.54 -5.82 -17.65
C THR A 317 -12.36 -6.26 -18.87
N HIS A 318 -11.87 -7.21 -19.67
CA HIS A 318 -12.60 -7.71 -20.82
C HIS A 318 -13.93 -8.35 -20.40
N GLY A 319 -15.04 -7.83 -20.93
CA GLY A 319 -16.39 -8.32 -20.62
C GLY A 319 -16.95 -7.90 -19.26
N ILE A 320 -16.23 -7.07 -18.49
CA ILE A 320 -16.73 -6.46 -17.26
C ILE A 320 -17.65 -5.28 -17.61
N ARG A 321 -18.82 -5.21 -16.96
CA ARG A 321 -19.86 -4.20 -17.23
C ARG A 321 -19.57 -2.87 -16.55
N THR A 322 -18.94 -2.91 -15.37
CA THR A 322 -18.54 -1.74 -14.62
C THR A 322 -17.52 -0.94 -15.45
N PRO A 323 -17.82 0.29 -15.88
CA PRO A 323 -16.90 1.05 -16.70
C PRO A 323 -15.72 1.53 -15.85
N TYR A 324 -14.51 1.30 -16.36
CA TYR A 324 -13.29 1.89 -15.83
C TYR A 324 -13.04 3.27 -16.44
N LEU A 325 -12.62 4.22 -15.61
CA LEU A 325 -12.39 5.60 -15.99
C LEU A 325 -10.92 5.99 -15.86
N SER A 326 -10.41 6.72 -16.85
CA SER A 326 -9.07 7.33 -16.83
C SER A 326 -9.00 8.50 -17.82
N ALA A 327 -8.94 9.72 -17.31
CA ALA A 327 -8.93 10.93 -18.14
C ALA A 327 -7.52 11.38 -18.54
N ASN A 328 -6.50 11.05 -17.75
CA ASN A 328 -5.14 11.59 -17.85
C ASN A 328 -4.04 10.52 -18.02
N ILE A 329 -4.38 9.27 -18.34
CA ILE A 329 -3.39 8.21 -18.63
C ILE A 329 -3.52 7.79 -20.09
N LEU A 330 -2.42 7.87 -20.83
CA LEU A 330 -2.37 7.62 -22.26
C LEU A 330 -1.30 6.60 -22.61
N GLU A 331 -1.65 5.69 -23.53
CA GLU A 331 -0.72 4.84 -24.27
C GLU A 331 -0.75 5.31 -25.73
N ASP A 332 0.39 5.68 -26.30
CA ASP A 332 0.52 6.17 -27.68
C ASP A 332 -0.48 7.29 -28.05
N GLY A 333 -0.69 8.23 -27.11
CA GLY A 333 -1.61 9.37 -27.28
C GLY A 333 -3.10 9.01 -27.19
N LYS A 334 -3.45 7.76 -26.86
CA LYS A 334 -4.83 7.31 -26.64
C LYS A 334 -5.06 7.03 -25.16
N ARG A 335 -6.20 7.47 -24.63
CA ARG A 335 -6.56 7.17 -23.24
C ARG A 335 -6.72 5.66 -23.04
N VAL A 336 -6.22 5.17 -21.91
CA VAL A 336 -6.25 3.74 -21.55
C VAL A 336 -7.66 3.25 -21.21
N ALA A 337 -8.56 4.15 -20.82
CA ALA A 337 -9.96 3.91 -20.53
C ALA A 337 -10.81 5.16 -20.86
N SER A 338 -12.13 5.09 -20.69
CA SER A 338 -13.02 6.25 -20.89
C SER A 338 -12.66 7.38 -19.91
N ALA A 339 -12.62 8.63 -20.34
CA ALA A 339 -12.24 9.72 -19.44
C ALA A 339 -13.26 9.94 -18.29
N TRP A 340 -14.55 9.87 -18.63
CA TRP A 340 -15.66 10.12 -17.72
C TRP A 340 -16.91 9.35 -18.18
N THR A 341 -17.91 9.27 -17.31
CA THR A 341 -19.24 8.71 -17.62
C THR A 341 -20.35 9.57 -17.02
N LEU A 342 -21.57 9.46 -17.56
CA LEU A 342 -22.76 10.11 -17.03
C LEU A 342 -23.66 9.08 -16.35
N LEU A 343 -23.95 9.28 -15.08
CA LEU A 343 -24.83 8.45 -14.25
C LEU A 343 -26.11 9.21 -13.90
N LEU A 344 -27.17 8.48 -13.54
CA LEU A 344 -28.43 9.05 -13.07
C LEU A 344 -28.63 8.67 -11.60
N ALA A 345 -28.88 9.66 -10.74
CA ALA A 345 -29.16 9.48 -9.32
C ALA A 345 -30.39 10.26 -8.92
N ASN A 346 -31.51 9.60 -8.61
CA ASN A 346 -32.76 10.26 -8.23
C ASN A 346 -33.20 11.38 -9.20
N GLY A 347 -33.02 11.16 -10.50
CA GLY A 347 -33.34 12.12 -11.57
C GLY A 347 -32.26 13.16 -11.87
N LEU A 348 -31.14 13.16 -11.13
CA LEU A 348 -29.99 14.05 -11.37
C LEU A 348 -28.96 13.37 -12.26
N ARG A 349 -28.44 14.13 -13.22
CA ARG A 349 -27.32 13.72 -14.07
C ARG A 349 -26.02 13.99 -13.33
N VAL A 350 -25.21 12.96 -13.12
CA VAL A 350 -23.95 13.02 -12.38
C VAL A 350 -22.82 12.61 -13.31
N ALA A 351 -21.95 13.55 -13.65
CA ALA A 351 -20.73 13.26 -14.39
C ALA A 351 -19.65 12.78 -13.43
N VAL A 352 -19.03 11.64 -13.72
CA VAL A 352 -17.92 11.08 -12.97
C VAL A 352 -16.69 11.05 -13.86
N ILE A 353 -15.62 11.75 -13.51
CA ILE A 353 -14.33 11.78 -14.22
C ILE A 353 -13.24 11.06 -13.41
N GLY A 354 -12.49 10.17 -14.07
CA GLY A 354 -11.38 9.44 -13.45
C GLY A 354 -10.06 10.17 -13.59
N LEU A 355 -9.36 10.44 -12.50
CA LEU A 355 -8.06 11.12 -12.49
C LEU A 355 -7.03 10.32 -11.68
N PHE A 356 -5.78 10.35 -12.11
CA PHE A 356 -4.70 9.63 -11.44
C PHE A 356 -3.47 10.50 -11.23
N GLU A 357 -3.01 10.60 -9.99
CA GLU A 357 -1.73 11.18 -9.62
C GLU A 357 -0.71 10.07 -9.31
N PRO A 358 0.42 9.99 -10.05
CA PRO A 358 1.44 8.95 -9.86
C PRO A 358 1.99 8.86 -8.44
N LEU A 359 2.44 7.66 -8.09
CA LEU A 359 3.23 7.43 -6.88
C LEU A 359 4.60 8.11 -7.00
N ARG A 360 5.01 8.87 -5.98
CA ARG A 360 6.30 9.57 -5.93
C ARG A 360 6.92 9.48 -4.54
N GLY A 361 8.23 9.71 -4.44
CA GLY A 361 8.95 9.74 -3.16
C GLY A 361 8.84 8.41 -2.41
N LYS A 362 8.45 8.44 -1.13
CA LYS A 362 8.33 7.25 -0.28
C LYS A 362 7.23 6.28 -0.72
N SER A 363 6.23 6.76 -1.44
CA SER A 363 5.14 5.94 -1.96
C SER A 363 5.46 5.32 -3.31
N ALA A 364 6.62 5.66 -3.90
CA ALA A 364 6.99 5.18 -5.22
C ALA A 364 7.25 3.66 -5.19
N ASP A 365 6.73 2.97 -6.19
CA ASP A 365 6.76 1.51 -6.30
C ASP A 365 7.51 1.13 -7.59
N PRO A 366 8.67 0.44 -7.50
CA PRO A 366 9.48 0.13 -8.67
C PRO A 366 8.77 -0.69 -9.75
N LEU A 367 7.88 -1.61 -9.33
CA LEU A 367 7.14 -2.46 -10.26
C LEU A 367 6.05 -1.67 -11.00
N PHE A 368 5.35 -0.79 -10.29
CA PHE A 368 4.45 0.18 -10.93
C PHE A 368 5.20 1.07 -11.90
N GLU A 369 6.35 1.64 -11.52
CA GLU A 369 7.12 2.51 -12.43
C GLU A 369 7.61 1.77 -13.68
N SER A 370 8.09 0.54 -13.55
CA SER A 370 8.55 -0.24 -14.70
C SER A 370 7.42 -0.58 -15.67
N HIS A 371 6.23 -0.91 -15.17
CA HIS A 371 5.06 -1.21 -15.99
C HIS A 371 4.35 0.02 -16.57
N THR A 372 4.64 1.22 -16.05
CA THR A 372 4.04 2.47 -16.50
C THR A 372 5.00 3.38 -17.26
N SER A 373 6.27 2.99 -17.44
CA SER A 373 7.30 3.85 -18.03
C SER A 373 7.04 4.26 -19.48
N SER A 374 6.24 3.48 -20.22
CA SER A 374 5.81 3.79 -21.58
C SER A 374 4.54 4.65 -21.64
N LEU A 375 3.86 4.84 -20.50
CA LEU A 375 2.61 5.59 -20.43
C LEU A 375 2.89 7.08 -20.22
N LEU A 376 2.10 7.92 -20.87
CA LEU A 376 2.04 9.33 -20.55
C LEU A 376 0.95 9.56 -19.49
N ILE A 377 1.35 10.01 -18.30
CA ILE A 377 0.42 10.44 -17.26
C ILE A 377 0.39 11.97 -17.24
N GLU A 378 -0.66 12.54 -17.81
CA GLU A 378 -0.87 13.99 -17.88
C GLU A 378 -1.20 14.58 -16.51
N ASN A 379 -0.98 15.87 -16.35
CA ASN A 379 -1.28 16.57 -15.11
C ASN A 379 -2.79 16.53 -14.81
N PRO A 380 -3.23 16.02 -13.64
CA PRO A 380 -4.66 15.88 -13.32
C PRO A 380 -5.39 17.22 -13.21
N LEU A 381 -4.70 18.30 -12.81
CA LEU A 381 -5.27 19.64 -12.74
C LEU A 381 -5.56 20.22 -14.12
N GLU A 382 -4.61 20.13 -15.04
CA GLU A 382 -4.82 20.59 -16.42
C GLU A 382 -5.94 19.78 -17.09
N THR A 383 -5.92 18.46 -16.88
CA THR A 383 -6.93 17.54 -17.43
C THR A 383 -8.33 17.89 -16.95
N LEU A 384 -8.51 18.04 -15.63
CA LEU A 384 -9.82 18.39 -15.06
C LEU A 384 -10.27 19.76 -15.56
N ARG A 385 -9.39 20.76 -15.55
CA ARG A 385 -9.73 22.12 -16.01
C ARG A 385 -10.22 22.13 -17.45
N GLY A 386 -9.57 21.36 -18.33
CA GLY A 386 -9.97 21.23 -19.72
C GLY A 386 -11.31 20.52 -19.91
N ALA A 387 -11.58 19.46 -19.13
CA ALA A 387 -12.81 18.69 -19.24
C ALA A 387 -14.03 19.39 -18.60
N LEU A 388 -13.81 20.21 -17.58
CA LEU A 388 -14.86 20.75 -16.71
C LEU A 388 -16.03 21.44 -17.42
N PRO A 389 -15.80 22.31 -18.44
CA PRO A 389 -16.90 22.97 -19.14
C PRO A 389 -17.85 21.98 -19.81
N ALA A 390 -17.32 20.90 -20.40
CA ALA A 390 -18.11 19.87 -21.07
C ALA A 390 -18.84 18.95 -20.10
N LEU A 391 -18.27 18.69 -18.92
CA LEU A 391 -18.95 17.93 -17.86
C LEU A 391 -20.13 18.74 -17.31
N ARG A 392 -19.92 20.02 -17.02
CA ARG A 392 -20.94 20.91 -16.45
C ARG A 392 -22.09 21.21 -17.39
N SER A 393 -21.88 21.24 -18.69
CA SER A 393 -22.97 21.42 -19.65
C SER A 393 -23.92 20.21 -19.71
N GLN A 394 -23.47 19.03 -19.26
CA GLN A 394 -24.21 17.77 -19.37
C GLN A 394 -24.71 17.22 -18.03
N ALA A 395 -24.18 17.70 -16.91
CA ALA A 395 -24.45 17.16 -15.59
C ALA A 395 -24.84 18.24 -14.58
N ASP A 396 -25.73 17.84 -13.68
CA ASP A 396 -26.15 18.66 -12.55
C ASP A 396 -25.09 18.59 -11.43
N LEU A 397 -24.41 17.44 -11.30
CA LEU A 397 -23.27 17.26 -10.41
C LEU A 397 -22.02 16.74 -11.14
N VAL A 398 -20.84 17.20 -10.73
CA VAL A 398 -19.54 16.72 -11.23
C VAL A 398 -18.72 16.14 -10.08
N ILE A 399 -18.36 14.86 -10.22
CA ILE A 399 -17.52 14.09 -9.31
C ILE A 399 -16.18 13.83 -10.00
N ALA A 400 -15.08 14.28 -9.40
CA ALA A 400 -13.74 13.82 -9.74
C ALA A 400 -13.34 12.69 -8.79
N MET A 401 -12.82 11.59 -9.33
CA MET A 401 -12.54 10.39 -8.55
C MET A 401 -11.21 9.77 -8.95
N GLY A 402 -10.48 9.20 -7.99
CA GLY A 402 -9.26 8.42 -8.26
C GLY A 402 -8.21 8.54 -7.18
N ARG A 403 -6.93 8.47 -7.56
CA ARG A 403 -5.82 8.69 -6.64
C ARG A 403 -5.33 10.13 -6.76
N LEU A 404 -5.64 10.99 -5.78
CA LEU A 404 -5.25 12.40 -5.75
C LEU A 404 -4.73 12.78 -4.36
N THR A 405 -3.52 13.30 -4.25
CA THR A 405 -2.95 13.74 -2.98
C THR A 405 -3.74 14.93 -2.42
N PRO A 406 -3.83 15.10 -1.09
CA PRO A 406 -4.52 16.26 -0.50
C PRO A 406 -3.96 17.62 -0.93
N VAL A 407 -2.68 17.68 -1.32
CA VAL A 407 -2.04 18.87 -1.90
C VAL A 407 -2.60 19.17 -3.29
N THR A 408 -2.71 18.15 -4.14
CA THR A 408 -3.29 18.28 -5.48
C THR A 408 -4.78 18.59 -5.43
N ILE A 409 -5.53 17.98 -4.50
CA ILE A 409 -6.96 18.27 -4.27
C ILE A 409 -7.17 19.78 -4.02
N ARG A 410 -6.39 20.39 -3.12
CA ARG A 410 -6.53 21.83 -2.83
C ARG A 410 -6.26 22.71 -4.06
N ARG A 411 -5.33 22.30 -4.93
CA ARG A 411 -5.07 22.99 -6.21
C ARG A 411 -6.22 22.82 -7.19
N LEU A 412 -6.78 21.61 -7.29
CA LEU A 412 -7.96 21.31 -8.10
C LEU A 412 -9.13 22.20 -7.65
N VAL A 413 -9.47 22.22 -6.36
CA VAL A 413 -10.57 23.05 -5.84
C VAL A 413 -10.34 24.53 -6.12
N ALA A 414 -9.12 25.03 -5.94
CA ALA A 414 -8.79 26.44 -6.17
C ALA A 414 -8.94 26.86 -7.65
N ALA A 415 -8.65 25.96 -8.59
CA ALA A 415 -8.61 26.26 -10.02
C ALA A 415 -9.81 25.72 -10.82
N CYS A 416 -10.63 24.85 -10.22
CA CYS A 416 -11.77 24.16 -10.86
C CYS A 416 -13.03 24.29 -10.00
N THR A 417 -13.54 25.52 -9.85
CA THR A 417 -14.70 25.84 -8.99
C THR A 417 -16.00 25.14 -9.38
N GLY A 418 -16.04 24.52 -10.56
CA GLY A 418 -17.12 23.68 -11.04
C GLY A 418 -16.95 22.20 -10.69
N VAL A 419 -16.22 21.78 -9.66
CA VAL A 419 -16.30 20.38 -9.15
C VAL A 419 -17.06 20.35 -7.83
N ASP A 420 -18.05 19.47 -7.72
CA ASP A 420 -18.86 19.36 -6.49
C ASP A 420 -18.28 18.38 -5.49
N VAL A 421 -17.79 17.23 -5.98
CA VAL A 421 -17.27 16.16 -5.12
C VAL A 421 -15.92 15.67 -5.64
N ILE A 422 -14.98 15.46 -4.75
CA ILE A 422 -13.72 14.75 -5.02
C ILE A 422 -13.70 13.50 -4.13
N ILE A 423 -13.53 12.32 -4.72
CA ILE A 423 -13.35 11.06 -3.99
C ILE A 423 -11.93 10.55 -4.24
N SER A 424 -11.10 10.49 -3.20
CA SER A 424 -9.69 10.10 -3.32
C SER A 424 -9.35 8.85 -2.52
N THR A 425 -8.45 8.02 -3.06
CA THR A 425 -7.82 6.93 -2.31
C THR A 425 -6.62 7.38 -1.47
N ASP A 426 -6.14 8.62 -1.63
CA ASP A 426 -4.97 9.13 -0.93
C ASP A 426 -5.37 10.25 0.03
N SER A 427 -5.38 9.93 1.33
CA SER A 427 -5.61 10.87 2.43
C SER A 427 -4.32 11.30 3.14
N ASP A 428 -3.14 10.87 2.66
CA ASP A 428 -1.86 11.08 3.35
C ASP A 428 -1.39 12.52 3.19
N ALA A 429 -1.85 13.38 4.09
CA ALA A 429 -1.27 14.69 4.30
C ALA A 429 -1.47 15.14 5.75
N PRO A 430 -0.41 15.66 6.38
CA PRO A 430 -0.50 16.30 7.66
C PRO A 430 -1.32 17.58 7.54
N THR A 431 -2.44 17.66 8.25
CA THR A 431 -3.35 18.81 8.19
C THR A 431 -3.73 19.30 9.58
N PHE A 432 -3.76 20.63 9.74
CA PHE A 432 -4.19 21.26 10.98
C PHE A 432 -5.70 21.35 11.00
N HIS A 433 -6.33 20.70 11.96
CA HIS A 433 -7.77 20.80 12.20
C HIS A 433 -8.01 21.45 13.55
N LYS A 434 -9.16 22.12 13.68
CA LYS A 434 -9.52 22.80 14.93
C LYS A 434 -10.30 21.81 15.82
N GLY A 435 -9.62 21.23 16.80
CA GLY A 435 -10.20 20.41 17.84
C GLY A 435 -10.75 21.23 19.01
N ALA A 436 -11.32 20.54 20.00
CA ALA A 436 -11.89 21.16 21.21
C ALA A 436 -10.83 21.89 22.06
N GLY A 437 -9.56 21.46 21.98
CA GLY A 437 -8.43 22.04 22.69
C GLY A 437 -7.62 23.09 21.90
N GLY A 438 -8.03 23.42 20.67
CA GLY A 438 -7.29 24.32 19.78
C GLY A 438 -6.95 23.66 18.44
N TRP A 439 -5.85 24.09 17.82
CA TRP A 439 -5.38 23.49 16.57
C TRP A 439 -4.63 22.19 16.86
N GLU A 440 -5.12 21.09 16.32
CA GLU A 440 -4.55 19.76 16.40
C GLU A 440 -4.06 19.34 15.01
N LEU A 441 -2.98 18.57 14.96
CA LEU A 441 -2.46 18.06 13.72
C LEU A 441 -2.93 16.63 13.50
N SER A 442 -3.64 16.39 12.39
CA SER A 442 -3.96 15.05 11.93
C SER A 442 -2.88 14.55 10.98
N LYS A 443 -2.60 13.24 11.01
CA LYS A 443 -1.72 12.57 10.03
C LYS A 443 -2.39 12.40 8.66
N GLU A 444 -3.71 12.36 8.64
CA GLU A 444 -4.52 12.21 7.43
C GLU A 444 -5.43 13.42 7.24
N ASP A 445 -5.71 13.80 5.99
CA ASP A 445 -6.68 14.85 5.69
C ASP A 445 -8.11 14.32 5.92
N PRO A 446 -8.91 14.93 6.81
CA PRO A 446 -10.25 14.46 7.08
C PRO A 446 -11.21 14.83 5.94
N PRO A 447 -12.25 14.00 5.67
CA PRO A 447 -13.26 14.33 4.68
C PRO A 447 -14.08 15.56 5.12
N GLY A 448 -14.51 16.38 4.17
CA GLY A 448 -15.26 17.61 4.44
C GLY A 448 -15.16 18.60 3.28
N PHE A 449 -15.61 19.83 3.50
CA PHE A 449 -15.72 20.85 2.47
C PHE A 449 -14.45 21.69 2.33
N LEU A 450 -13.99 21.88 1.10
CA LEU A 450 -13.07 22.94 0.71
C LEU A 450 -13.85 23.96 -0.12
N GLY A 451 -14.26 25.07 0.50
CA GLY A 451 -15.18 26.00 -0.15
C GLY A 451 -16.52 25.32 -0.43
N GLY A 452 -16.94 25.29 -1.68
CA GLY A 452 -18.16 24.59 -2.11
C GLY A 452 -17.98 23.11 -2.48
N THR A 453 -16.74 22.62 -2.57
CA THR A 453 -16.43 21.25 -3.02
C THR A 453 -16.32 20.31 -1.82
N LEU A 454 -17.03 19.18 -1.85
CA LEU A 454 -16.92 18.12 -0.86
C LEU A 454 -15.76 17.17 -1.21
N VAL A 455 -14.85 16.96 -0.27
CA VAL A 455 -13.73 16.01 -0.39
C VAL A 455 -14.02 14.78 0.47
N LEU A 456 -13.92 13.61 -0.13
CA LEU A 456 -14.18 12.30 0.47
C LEU A 456 -12.96 11.39 0.26
N TYR A 457 -12.69 10.53 1.23
CA TYR A 457 -11.59 9.56 1.20
C TYR A 457 -12.08 8.13 1.45
N THR A 458 -11.31 7.12 1.07
CA THR A 458 -11.65 5.68 1.23
C THR A 458 -10.90 4.98 2.38
N PRO A 459 -11.11 5.37 3.66
CA PRO A 459 -10.25 4.95 4.77
C PRO A 459 -10.37 3.46 5.13
N LEU A 460 -11.50 2.82 4.79
CA LEU A 460 -11.77 1.45 5.22
C LEU A 460 -11.15 0.38 4.32
N ARG A 461 -10.71 0.75 3.11
CA ARG A 461 -10.04 -0.14 2.15
C ARG A 461 -10.79 -1.48 1.97
N ASN A 462 -10.14 -2.59 2.30
CA ASN A 462 -10.70 -3.94 2.21
C ASN A 462 -11.62 -4.33 3.39
N TYR A 463 -11.62 -3.58 4.50
CA TYR A 463 -12.37 -3.90 5.73
C TYR A 463 -13.81 -3.37 5.75
N GLY A 464 -14.15 -2.48 4.82
CA GLY A 464 -15.45 -1.83 4.78
C GLY A 464 -15.65 -0.98 3.54
N PHE A 465 -16.57 -0.03 3.62
CA PHE A 465 -16.76 1.03 2.63
C PHE A 465 -17.41 2.25 3.27
N SER A 466 -17.47 3.37 2.56
CA SER A 466 -18.05 4.61 3.09
C SER A 466 -19.24 5.06 2.24
N SER A 467 -20.11 5.88 2.84
CA SER A 467 -21.19 6.53 2.12
C SER A 467 -21.33 7.99 2.52
N ALA A 468 -21.80 8.83 1.61
CA ALA A 468 -22.15 10.22 1.86
C ALA A 468 -23.58 10.48 1.38
N ARG A 469 -24.45 10.92 2.29
CA ARG A 469 -25.78 11.43 1.95
C ARG A 469 -25.71 12.95 1.81
N LEU A 470 -25.94 13.44 0.60
CA LEU A 470 -25.78 14.84 0.23
C LEU A 470 -27.15 15.52 0.23
N GLY A 471 -27.27 16.65 0.92
CA GLY A 471 -28.39 17.57 0.75
C GLY A 471 -28.09 18.57 -0.36
N LEU A 472 -29.04 18.80 -1.27
CA LEU A 472 -28.90 19.74 -2.39
C LEU A 472 -29.96 20.84 -2.32
N ASP A 473 -29.59 22.08 -2.63
CA ASP A 473 -30.53 23.21 -2.76
C ASP A 473 -31.26 23.22 -4.12
N GLN A 474 -32.10 24.24 -4.36
CA GLN A 474 -32.90 24.36 -5.59
C GLN A 474 -32.02 24.53 -6.84
N GLU A 475 -30.81 25.05 -6.68
CA GLU A 475 -29.83 25.21 -7.75
C GLU A 475 -28.91 23.98 -7.90
N GLY A 476 -29.17 22.90 -7.15
CA GLY A 476 -28.40 21.66 -7.22
C GLY A 476 -27.05 21.71 -6.48
N ARG A 477 -26.81 22.71 -5.64
CA ARG A 477 -25.55 22.86 -4.90
C ARG A 477 -25.62 22.10 -3.59
N ILE A 478 -24.50 21.51 -3.17
CA ILE A 478 -24.41 20.75 -1.92
C ILE A 478 -24.52 21.71 -0.72
N THR A 479 -25.51 21.45 0.15
CA THR A 479 -25.77 22.20 1.38
C THR A 479 -25.22 21.51 2.61
N SER A 480 -25.17 20.17 2.59
CA SER A 480 -24.77 19.32 3.70
C SER A 480 -24.30 17.95 3.21
N ALA A 481 -23.47 17.28 3.99
CA ALA A 481 -23.05 15.91 3.74
C ALA A 481 -23.01 15.13 5.06
N ALA A 482 -23.77 14.04 5.14
CA ALA A 482 -23.67 13.06 6.23
C ALA A 482 -22.80 11.90 5.76
N ILE A 483 -21.58 11.80 6.30
CA ILE A 483 -20.58 10.81 5.91
C ILE A 483 -20.55 9.68 6.95
N GLU A 484 -20.69 8.45 6.48
CA GLU A 484 -20.76 7.25 7.31
C GLU A 484 -19.72 6.21 6.86
N SER A 485 -19.20 5.46 7.83
CA SER A 485 -18.26 4.36 7.63
C SER A 485 -18.96 3.04 7.96
N HIS A 486 -18.97 2.12 7.00
CA HIS A 486 -19.61 0.81 7.10
C HIS A 486 -18.55 -0.29 7.26
N MET A 487 -18.22 -0.59 8.51
CA MET A 487 -17.31 -1.70 8.83
C MET A 487 -18.00 -3.04 8.63
N LEU A 488 -17.32 -3.96 7.94
CA LEU A 488 -17.88 -5.28 7.61
C LEU A 488 -17.39 -6.35 8.58
N TYR A 489 -17.75 -6.21 9.86
CA TYR A 489 -17.41 -7.17 10.91
C TYR A 489 -18.14 -8.51 10.72
N HIS A 490 -17.87 -9.46 11.63
CA HIS A 490 -18.39 -10.83 11.60
C HIS A 490 -19.90 -10.95 11.82
N ASP A 491 -20.54 -9.91 12.38
CA ASP A 491 -21.98 -9.82 12.62
C ASP A 491 -22.78 -9.48 11.34
N VAL A 492 -22.11 -8.90 10.33
CA VAL A 492 -22.71 -8.68 9.01
C VAL A 492 -22.82 -10.02 8.29
N LYS A 493 -24.06 -10.48 8.08
CA LYS A 493 -24.34 -11.71 7.33
C LYS A 493 -23.92 -11.59 5.86
N ASP A 494 -23.40 -12.68 5.32
CA ASP A 494 -23.07 -12.76 3.90
C ASP A 494 -24.31 -12.73 3.01
N ASP A 495 -24.17 -12.12 1.83
CA ASP A 495 -25.18 -12.24 0.79
C ASP A 495 -25.19 -13.68 0.26
N PRO A 496 -26.35 -14.38 0.29
CA PRO A 496 -26.40 -15.80 -0.03
C PRO A 496 -26.01 -16.09 -1.48
N VAL A 497 -26.28 -15.17 -2.42
CA VAL A 497 -25.93 -15.35 -3.83
C VAL A 497 -24.44 -15.17 -4.04
N VAL A 498 -23.83 -14.18 -3.38
CA VAL A 498 -22.37 -13.98 -3.44
C VAL A 498 -21.63 -15.12 -2.74
N ARG A 499 -22.10 -15.57 -1.58
CA ARG A 499 -21.56 -16.73 -0.86
C ARG A 499 -21.55 -17.99 -1.73
N GLU A 500 -22.66 -18.28 -2.40
CA GLU A 500 -22.75 -19.42 -3.33
C GLU A 500 -21.76 -19.30 -4.51
N ARG A 501 -21.58 -18.08 -5.07
CA ARG A 501 -20.59 -17.85 -6.14
C ARG A 501 -19.16 -18.07 -5.67
N LEU A 502 -18.84 -17.64 -4.44
CA LEU A 502 -17.53 -17.87 -3.83
C LEU A 502 -17.29 -19.36 -3.60
N ASN A 503 -18.26 -20.06 -3.02
CA ASN A 503 -18.16 -21.51 -2.78
C ASN A 503 -17.90 -22.28 -4.06
N ARG A 504 -18.71 -22.03 -5.11
CA ARG A 504 -18.53 -22.65 -6.43
C ARG A 504 -17.16 -22.34 -7.04
N PHE A 505 -16.70 -21.09 -6.91
CA PHE A 505 -15.38 -20.71 -7.40
C PHE A 505 -14.28 -21.55 -6.76
N TYR A 506 -14.28 -21.69 -5.42
CA TYR A 506 -13.26 -22.49 -4.74
C TYR A 506 -13.39 -23.97 -5.10
N ASP A 507 -14.60 -24.51 -5.24
CA ASP A 507 -14.84 -25.90 -5.62
C ASP A 507 -14.37 -26.24 -7.04
N GLU A 508 -14.50 -25.31 -7.98
CA GLU A 508 -14.15 -25.52 -9.39
C GLU A 508 -12.69 -25.16 -9.67
N VAL A 509 -12.26 -23.96 -9.25
CA VAL A 509 -10.92 -23.44 -9.57
C VAL A 509 -9.87 -24.09 -8.70
N GLY A 510 -10.15 -24.32 -7.42
CA GLY A 510 -9.21 -24.91 -6.47
C GLY A 510 -8.77 -26.33 -6.81
N LYS A 511 -9.60 -27.08 -7.54
CA LYS A 511 -9.29 -28.44 -8.02
C LYS A 511 -8.40 -28.47 -9.25
N LEU A 512 -8.27 -27.36 -9.99
CA LEU A 512 -7.48 -27.33 -11.21
C LEU A 512 -5.98 -27.52 -10.90
N ASP A 513 -5.30 -28.37 -11.66
CA ASP A 513 -3.86 -28.61 -11.49
C ASP A 513 -3.06 -27.31 -11.57
N ALA A 514 -3.44 -26.39 -12.47
CA ALA A 514 -2.80 -25.08 -12.61
C ALA A 514 -2.96 -24.19 -11.37
N ALA A 515 -4.09 -24.29 -10.65
CA ALA A 515 -4.30 -23.58 -9.39
C ALA A 515 -3.51 -24.21 -8.26
N GLN A 516 -3.47 -25.55 -8.21
CA GLN A 516 -2.72 -26.26 -7.18
C GLN A 516 -1.21 -26.01 -7.30
N ALA A 517 -0.69 -26.07 -8.54
CA ALA A 517 0.71 -25.83 -8.85
C ALA A 517 1.14 -24.36 -8.70
N SER A 518 0.20 -23.41 -8.61
CA SER A 518 0.53 -21.99 -8.45
C SER A 518 0.96 -21.63 -7.02
N VAL A 519 0.67 -22.51 -6.05
CA VAL A 519 1.08 -22.36 -4.66
C VAL A 519 2.31 -23.21 -4.39
N LYS A 520 3.41 -22.55 -4.04
CA LYS A 520 4.66 -23.24 -3.70
C LYS A 520 4.51 -24.04 -2.40
N PRO A 521 5.19 -25.19 -2.28
CA PRO A 521 5.21 -25.95 -1.04
C PRO A 521 5.84 -25.13 0.09
N LEU A 522 5.46 -25.42 1.34
CA LEU A 522 6.15 -24.90 2.52
C LEU A 522 7.56 -25.51 2.63
N PHE A 523 8.44 -24.85 3.37
CA PHE A 523 9.81 -25.33 3.64
C PHE A 523 10.67 -25.50 2.37
N GLN A 524 10.64 -24.51 1.46
CA GLN A 524 11.38 -24.53 0.19
C GLN A 524 12.91 -24.65 0.38
N ASP A 525 13.42 -24.35 1.57
CA ASP A 525 14.83 -24.45 1.96
C ASP A 525 15.21 -25.82 2.56
N ASP A 526 14.29 -26.79 2.61
CA ASP A 526 14.50 -28.10 3.23
C ASP A 526 14.28 -29.25 2.21
N PRO A 527 15.34 -29.68 1.48
CA PRO A 527 15.23 -30.72 0.45
C PRO A 527 14.67 -32.04 0.97
N ALA A 528 14.94 -32.37 2.24
CA ALA A 528 14.42 -33.59 2.85
C ALA A 528 12.90 -33.57 2.95
N ARG A 529 12.29 -32.39 3.14
CA ARG A 529 10.82 -32.21 3.15
C ARG A 529 10.24 -32.20 1.74
N LEU A 530 10.93 -31.62 0.78
CA LEU A 530 10.43 -31.50 -0.59
C LEU A 530 10.30 -32.85 -1.30
N ASP A 531 11.23 -33.77 -1.07
CA ASP A 531 11.25 -35.09 -1.72
C ASP A 531 10.92 -36.27 -0.79
N GLY A 532 10.75 -36.00 0.50
CA GLY A 532 10.56 -37.06 1.50
C GLY A 532 9.18 -37.71 1.43
N ARG A 533 9.12 -38.99 1.81
CA ARG A 533 7.87 -39.75 1.88
C ARG A 533 7.17 -39.50 3.21
N TYR A 534 5.99 -38.90 3.13
CA TYR A 534 5.07 -38.72 4.26
C TYR A 534 4.24 -39.98 4.49
N VAL A 535 4.01 -40.34 5.75
CA VAL A 535 3.32 -41.59 6.14
C VAL A 535 2.02 -41.36 6.91
N GLY A 536 1.83 -40.16 7.45
CA GLY A 536 0.67 -39.79 8.24
C GLY A 536 0.74 -40.21 9.71
N ALA A 537 0.04 -39.46 10.56
CA ALA A 537 0.05 -39.61 12.02
C ALA A 537 -0.45 -40.97 12.51
N ALA A 538 -1.30 -41.66 11.71
CA ALA A 538 -1.78 -42.99 12.03
C ALA A 538 -0.62 -44.00 12.19
N GLN A 539 0.43 -43.88 11.36
CA GLN A 539 1.61 -44.75 11.42
C GLN A 539 2.52 -44.45 12.61
N CYS A 540 2.41 -43.26 13.20
CA CYS A 540 3.21 -42.87 14.37
C CYS A 540 2.62 -43.43 15.68
N LYS A 541 1.31 -43.64 15.76
CA LYS A 541 0.58 -44.00 16.98
C LYS A 541 1.11 -45.28 17.64
N ASP A 542 1.52 -46.27 16.86
CA ASP A 542 1.88 -47.60 17.39
C ASP A 542 3.18 -47.57 18.21
N CYS A 543 4.10 -46.64 17.91
CA CYS A 543 5.34 -46.43 18.67
C CYS A 543 5.29 -45.19 19.59
N HIS A 544 4.48 -44.18 19.24
CA HIS A 544 4.41 -42.87 19.91
C HIS A 544 2.99 -42.57 20.41
N GLN A 545 2.43 -43.47 21.21
CA GLN A 545 1.02 -43.40 21.63
C GLN A 545 0.72 -42.16 22.48
N THR A 546 1.62 -41.80 23.41
CA THR A 546 1.45 -40.66 24.31
C THR A 546 1.47 -39.34 23.54
N GLU A 547 2.46 -39.17 22.67
CA GLU A 547 2.59 -37.99 21.82
C GLU A 547 1.41 -37.86 20.86
N TYR A 548 0.92 -38.98 20.30
CA TYR A 548 -0.25 -39.00 19.42
C TYR A 548 -1.54 -38.60 20.15
N ILE A 549 -1.72 -39.04 21.41
CA ILE A 549 -2.87 -38.64 22.23
C ILE A 549 -2.79 -37.14 22.56
N GLN A 550 -1.61 -36.63 22.93
CA GLN A 550 -1.41 -35.20 23.17
C GLN A 550 -1.66 -34.37 21.91
N TRP A 551 -1.13 -34.78 20.76
CA TRP A 551 -1.34 -34.07 19.50
C TRP A 551 -2.83 -33.93 19.17
N LYS A 552 -3.61 -34.98 19.42
CA LYS A 552 -5.07 -34.98 19.20
C LYS A 552 -5.84 -33.96 20.03
N THR A 553 -5.28 -33.45 21.13
CA THR A 553 -5.92 -32.37 21.92
C THR A 553 -5.60 -30.97 21.40
N THR A 554 -4.74 -30.85 20.39
CA THR A 554 -4.31 -29.56 19.82
C THR A 554 -5.18 -29.17 18.62
N GLY A 555 -5.26 -27.87 18.32
CA GLY A 555 -5.95 -27.38 17.12
C GLY A 555 -5.34 -27.88 15.80
N HIS A 556 -4.08 -28.33 15.82
CA HIS A 556 -3.42 -28.92 14.66
C HIS A 556 -4.09 -30.21 14.20
N ALA A 557 -4.58 -31.04 15.13
CA ALA A 557 -5.25 -32.31 14.79
C ALA A 557 -6.62 -32.14 14.13
N SER A 558 -7.21 -30.95 14.21
CA SER A 558 -8.46 -30.59 13.55
C SER A 558 -8.28 -29.47 12.52
N ALA A 559 -7.05 -29.17 12.09
CA ALA A 559 -6.76 -28.04 11.23
C ALA A 559 -7.51 -28.13 9.90
N TYR A 560 -7.63 -29.31 9.27
CA TYR A 560 -8.34 -29.42 7.99
C TYR A 560 -9.85 -29.21 8.16
N LYS A 561 -10.41 -29.62 9.30
CA LYS A 561 -11.84 -29.38 9.63
C LYS A 561 -12.16 -27.90 9.61
N THR A 562 -11.27 -27.03 10.08
CA THR A 562 -11.55 -25.59 10.07
C THR A 562 -11.73 -25.06 8.65
N LEU A 563 -11.05 -25.65 7.65
CA LEU A 563 -11.28 -25.32 6.24
C LEU A 563 -12.60 -25.87 5.71
N LEU A 564 -13.02 -27.06 6.14
CA LEU A 564 -14.34 -27.61 5.79
C LEU A 564 -15.47 -26.72 6.31
N ASP A 565 -15.36 -26.28 7.56
CA ASP A 565 -16.38 -25.46 8.25
C ASP A 565 -16.65 -24.12 7.55
N VAL A 566 -15.66 -23.57 6.82
CA VAL A 566 -15.78 -22.30 6.08
C VAL A 566 -15.67 -22.46 4.56
N HIS A 567 -15.80 -23.68 4.04
CA HIS A 567 -15.76 -23.99 2.61
C HIS A 567 -14.45 -23.54 1.90
N ARG A 568 -13.32 -23.77 2.55
CA ARG A 568 -11.95 -23.45 2.07
C ARG A 568 -11.07 -24.67 1.82
N HIS A 569 -11.64 -25.86 1.91
CA HIS A 569 -10.93 -27.13 1.75
C HIS A 569 -10.44 -27.42 0.32
N TYR A 570 -10.76 -26.52 -0.64
CA TYR A 570 -10.20 -26.47 -2.00
C TYR A 570 -9.30 -25.25 -2.27
N GLN A 571 -9.05 -24.37 -1.31
CA GLN A 571 -8.20 -23.18 -1.48
C GLN A 571 -6.71 -23.56 -1.28
N PRO A 572 -5.88 -23.62 -2.34
CA PRO A 572 -4.50 -24.11 -2.26
C PRO A 572 -3.64 -23.39 -1.21
N ARG A 573 -3.82 -22.07 -1.03
CA ARG A 573 -3.08 -21.27 -0.05
C ARG A 573 -3.48 -21.53 1.40
N CYS A 574 -4.71 -21.95 1.64
CA CYS A 574 -5.15 -22.36 2.99
C CYS A 574 -4.69 -23.78 3.29
N ILE A 575 -4.73 -24.64 2.28
CA ILE A 575 -4.39 -26.05 2.42
C ILE A 575 -2.90 -26.22 2.73
N SER A 576 -2.01 -25.42 2.14
CA SER A 576 -0.57 -25.48 2.40
C SER A 576 -0.20 -25.48 3.88
N CYS A 577 -0.95 -24.76 4.72
CA CYS A 577 -0.74 -24.68 6.18
C CYS A 577 -1.63 -25.63 7.01
N HIS A 578 -2.60 -26.32 6.41
CA HIS A 578 -3.62 -27.12 7.11
C HIS A 578 -3.52 -28.63 6.84
N VAL A 579 -2.52 -29.06 6.08
CA VAL A 579 -2.26 -30.47 5.72
C VAL A 579 -0.76 -30.75 5.73
N VAL A 580 -0.37 -32.02 5.59
CA VAL A 580 1.03 -32.42 5.47
C VAL A 580 1.50 -32.43 4.02
N GLY A 581 2.63 -31.76 3.75
CA GLY A 581 3.39 -31.94 2.51
C GLY A 581 2.73 -31.39 1.23
N TYR A 582 1.74 -30.50 1.33
CA TYR A 582 1.08 -29.94 0.15
C TYR A 582 2.10 -29.37 -0.86
N GLY A 583 1.90 -29.69 -2.15
CA GLY A 583 2.80 -29.27 -3.23
C GLY A 583 4.07 -30.12 -3.38
N THR A 584 4.26 -31.17 -2.57
CA THR A 584 5.35 -32.15 -2.72
C THR A 584 4.87 -33.41 -3.44
N PRO A 585 5.78 -34.24 -4.03
CA PRO A 585 5.38 -35.46 -4.75
C PRO A 585 4.60 -36.47 -3.91
N HIS A 586 4.86 -36.52 -2.60
CA HIS A 586 4.32 -37.50 -1.65
C HIS A 586 3.42 -36.90 -0.56
N GLY A 587 3.05 -35.63 -0.67
CA GLY A 587 2.18 -34.97 0.29
C GLY A 587 0.72 -34.90 -0.14
N TYR A 588 -0.08 -34.22 0.68
CA TYR A 588 -1.53 -34.10 0.51
C TYR A 588 -1.92 -33.51 -0.84
N ARG A 589 -2.91 -34.14 -1.50
CA ARG A 589 -3.53 -33.64 -2.73
C ARG A 589 -4.98 -33.24 -2.53
N ILE A 590 -5.36 -32.10 -3.09
CA ILE A 590 -6.73 -31.59 -3.01
C ILE A 590 -7.70 -32.52 -3.74
N GLY A 591 -8.85 -32.81 -3.12
CA GLY A 591 -9.90 -33.63 -3.72
C GLY A 591 -9.69 -35.14 -3.55
N ALA A 592 -8.70 -35.58 -2.76
CA ALA A 592 -8.53 -36.97 -2.35
C ALA A 592 -9.08 -37.18 -0.92
N PRO A 593 -10.37 -37.51 -0.74
CA PRO A 593 -11.01 -37.65 0.57
C PRO A 593 -10.49 -38.81 1.44
N GLU A 594 -9.61 -39.67 0.90
CA GLU A 594 -9.00 -40.81 1.60
C GLU A 594 -7.57 -40.52 2.11
N GLU A 595 -7.10 -39.27 1.99
CA GLU A 595 -5.72 -38.87 2.31
C GLU A 595 -5.39 -38.96 3.82
N PRO A 596 -4.44 -39.82 4.23
CA PRO A 596 -3.97 -39.92 5.61
C PRO A 596 -3.17 -38.69 6.08
N LEU A 597 -2.99 -37.68 5.21
CA LEU A 597 -2.17 -36.49 5.40
C LEU A 597 -2.98 -35.21 5.70
N GLY A 598 -4.30 -35.32 5.84
CA GLY A 598 -5.13 -34.21 6.29
C GLY A 598 -4.81 -33.77 7.72
N ASN A 599 -4.92 -32.47 8.01
CA ASN A 599 -4.54 -31.80 9.27
C ASN A 599 -3.03 -31.50 9.39
N VAL A 600 -2.67 -30.65 10.36
CA VAL A 600 -1.27 -30.40 10.71
C VAL A 600 -0.82 -31.55 11.63
N GLN A 601 0.00 -32.45 11.11
CA GLN A 601 0.38 -33.68 11.80
C GLN A 601 1.83 -33.67 12.30
N CYS A 602 2.27 -34.79 12.89
CA CYS A 602 3.64 -35.01 13.39
C CYS A 602 4.71 -34.60 12.35
N GLU A 603 4.49 -34.91 11.08
CA GLU A 603 5.47 -34.71 10.01
C GLU A 603 5.63 -33.24 9.57
N ILE A 604 4.72 -32.33 9.96
CA ILE A 604 4.96 -30.89 9.83
C ILE A 604 6.07 -30.45 10.80
N CYS A 605 6.05 -30.94 12.04
CA CYS A 605 7.08 -30.61 13.03
C CYS A 605 8.38 -31.40 12.77
N HIS A 606 8.27 -32.71 12.61
CA HIS A 606 9.39 -33.66 12.62
C HIS A 606 9.94 -34.01 11.23
N GLY A 607 9.32 -33.50 10.16
CA GLY A 607 9.66 -33.85 8.79
C GLY A 607 9.13 -35.22 8.38
N PRO A 608 9.42 -35.67 7.14
CA PRO A 608 8.88 -36.90 6.58
C PRO A 608 9.34 -38.14 7.34
N GLY A 609 8.38 -38.97 7.76
CA GLY A 609 8.59 -40.14 8.61
C GLY A 609 8.86 -41.44 7.86
N GLY A 610 8.76 -41.47 6.53
CA GLY A 610 8.94 -42.69 5.71
C GLY A 610 10.22 -43.48 6.04
N PRO A 611 11.42 -42.87 6.00
CA PRO A 611 12.65 -43.55 6.37
C PRO A 611 12.67 -44.03 7.83
N HIS A 612 12.05 -43.28 8.73
CA HIS A 612 11.98 -43.60 10.16
C HIS A 612 11.08 -44.81 10.43
N VAL A 613 9.89 -44.87 9.83
CA VAL A 613 8.99 -46.03 9.96
C VAL A 613 9.64 -47.29 9.37
N ALA A 614 10.37 -47.16 8.26
CA ALA A 614 11.04 -48.30 7.62
C ALA A 614 12.24 -48.84 8.45
N ALA A 615 12.99 -47.95 9.12
CA ALA A 615 14.14 -48.32 9.94
C ALA A 615 14.25 -47.37 11.16
N PRO A 616 13.56 -47.65 12.27
CA PRO A 616 13.48 -46.72 13.40
C PRO A 616 14.86 -46.35 13.96
N SER A 617 15.22 -45.07 13.85
CA SER A 617 16.46 -44.51 14.36
C SER A 617 16.26 -43.08 14.86
N ARG A 618 17.12 -42.64 15.78
CA ARG A 618 17.12 -41.25 16.27
C ARG A 618 17.69 -40.26 15.26
N SER A 619 18.40 -40.72 14.23
CA SER A 619 19.09 -39.89 13.24
C SER A 619 18.31 -39.64 11.95
N ASN A 620 17.24 -40.39 11.69
CA ASN A 620 16.45 -40.30 10.45
C ASN A 620 15.06 -39.67 10.65
N ILE A 621 14.88 -38.94 11.76
CA ILE A 621 13.71 -38.10 12.03
C ILE A 621 14.15 -36.87 12.83
N ARG A 622 13.54 -35.71 12.58
CA ARG A 622 13.92 -34.47 13.27
C ARG A 622 13.33 -34.49 14.68
N ARG A 623 14.18 -34.66 15.70
CA ARG A 623 13.74 -34.67 17.12
C ARG A 623 13.53 -33.27 17.70
N VAL A 624 14.43 -32.35 17.37
CA VAL A 624 14.37 -30.96 17.83
C VAL A 624 13.77 -30.12 16.72
N VAL A 625 12.63 -29.50 16.99
CA VAL A 625 11.88 -28.71 16.02
C VAL A 625 12.35 -27.25 16.13
N PRO A 626 12.97 -26.66 15.10
CA PRO A 626 13.33 -25.27 15.10
C PRO A 626 12.11 -24.35 15.08
N GLU A 627 12.18 -23.20 15.73
CA GLU A 627 11.12 -22.18 15.73
C GLU A 627 10.64 -21.81 14.32
N LYS A 628 11.57 -21.74 13.35
CA LYS A 628 11.24 -21.42 11.95
C LYS A 628 10.14 -22.31 11.37
N VAL A 629 10.03 -23.57 11.82
CA VAL A 629 8.99 -24.49 11.33
C VAL A 629 7.59 -23.98 11.67
N CYS A 630 7.41 -23.39 12.85
CA CYS A 630 6.14 -22.80 13.25
C CYS A 630 5.86 -21.51 12.48
N LEU A 631 6.88 -20.69 12.24
CA LEU A 631 6.75 -19.37 11.62
C LEU A 631 6.46 -19.41 10.10
N GLU A 632 6.66 -20.56 9.43
CA GLU A 632 6.21 -20.76 8.05
C GLU A 632 4.69 -20.59 7.92
N CYS A 633 3.93 -21.15 8.86
CA CYS A 633 2.46 -21.04 8.90
C CYS A 633 2.00 -19.88 9.79
N HIS A 634 2.66 -19.67 10.93
CA HIS A 634 2.32 -18.63 11.90
C HIS A 634 3.13 -17.35 11.67
N ASN A 635 2.72 -16.61 10.66
CA ASN A 635 3.27 -15.30 10.32
C ASN A 635 2.17 -14.23 10.43
N PRO A 636 2.50 -12.92 10.31
CA PRO A 636 1.50 -11.85 10.39
C PRO A 636 0.35 -11.96 9.38
N ASP A 637 0.55 -12.65 8.26
CA ASP A 637 -0.46 -12.82 7.22
C ASP A 637 -1.51 -13.87 7.59
N HIS A 638 -1.14 -14.88 8.37
CA HIS A 638 -2.03 -16.00 8.73
C HIS A 638 -2.42 -16.05 10.21
N SER A 639 -1.59 -15.52 11.10
CA SER A 639 -1.73 -15.64 12.56
C SER A 639 -1.06 -14.47 13.30
N ASP A 640 -1.69 -13.29 13.21
CA ASP A 640 -1.22 -12.01 13.76
C ASP A 640 -1.04 -11.95 15.29
N HIS A 641 -1.71 -12.82 16.04
CA HIS A 641 -1.57 -12.94 17.50
C HIS A 641 -0.76 -14.16 17.96
N PHE A 642 0.08 -14.74 17.08
CA PHE A 642 0.94 -15.85 17.47
C PHE A 642 2.18 -15.37 18.21
N VAL A 643 2.36 -15.86 19.44
CA VAL A 643 3.58 -15.67 20.23
C VAL A 643 4.20 -17.04 20.46
N TYR A 644 5.34 -17.31 19.81
CA TYR A 644 5.98 -18.64 19.82
C TYR A 644 6.21 -19.17 21.24
N ALA A 645 6.79 -18.35 22.12
CA ALA A 645 7.09 -18.72 23.49
C ALA A 645 5.85 -19.13 24.32
N GLU A 646 4.68 -18.53 24.04
CA GLU A 646 3.42 -18.86 24.73
C GLU A 646 2.71 -20.08 24.15
N ARG A 647 2.94 -20.37 22.86
CA ARG A 647 2.26 -21.45 22.13
C ARG A 647 3.04 -22.74 22.16
N LEU A 648 4.37 -22.70 22.18
CA LEU A 648 5.24 -23.87 22.20
C LEU A 648 4.91 -24.86 23.35
N PRO A 649 4.69 -24.43 24.60
CA PRO A 649 4.36 -25.36 25.69
C PRO A 649 3.10 -26.19 25.39
N LYS A 650 2.12 -25.63 24.68
CA LYS A 650 0.85 -26.30 24.36
C LYS A 650 0.99 -27.43 23.35
N VAL A 651 2.11 -27.47 22.62
CA VAL A 651 2.36 -28.47 21.58
C VAL A 651 3.57 -29.37 21.87
N ARG A 652 4.40 -29.03 22.87
CA ARG A 652 5.47 -29.92 23.32
C ARG A 652 4.91 -31.16 24.00
N HIS A 653 5.54 -32.29 23.75
CA HIS A 653 5.07 -33.59 24.24
C HIS A 653 5.38 -33.84 25.73
N ASP A 654 6.30 -33.09 26.33
CA ASP A 654 6.62 -33.14 27.76
C ASP A 654 5.65 -32.32 28.64
N TYR A 655 4.77 -31.52 28.04
CA TYR A 655 3.80 -30.69 28.77
C TYR A 655 2.78 -31.49 29.60
N PHE A 656 2.54 -32.76 29.26
CA PHE A 656 1.66 -33.63 30.06
C PHE A 656 2.31 -34.13 31.36
N GLU A 657 3.64 -34.06 31.50
CA GLU A 657 4.33 -34.51 32.72
C GLU A 657 4.30 -33.44 33.83
N GLU A 658 4.14 -32.15 33.52
CA GLU A 658 4.22 -31.05 34.50
C GLU A 658 2.87 -30.56 35.06
N GLY A 659 1.76 -31.22 34.72
CA GLY A 659 0.52 -31.10 35.48
C GLY A 659 -0.69 -30.62 34.71
N HIS A 660 -1.55 -31.57 34.33
CA HIS A 660 -3.00 -31.49 34.48
C HIS A 660 -3.52 -32.93 34.35
N ALA A 661 -3.63 -33.62 35.49
CA ALA A 661 -4.33 -34.89 35.56
C ALA A 661 -5.76 -34.72 35.00
N LEU A 662 -6.16 -35.68 34.17
CA LEU A 662 -7.52 -35.85 33.70
C LEU A 662 -8.49 -35.67 34.87
N LEU A 663 -9.34 -34.65 34.79
CA LEU A 663 -10.64 -34.71 35.46
C LEU A 663 -11.39 -35.87 34.80
N ALA A 664 -11.33 -37.03 35.45
CA ALA A 664 -12.30 -38.09 35.25
C ALA A 664 -13.72 -37.49 35.45
N PRO A 665 -14.72 -37.90 34.65
CA PRO A 665 -16.09 -37.46 34.89
C PRO A 665 -16.50 -37.96 36.29
N ALA A 666 -16.86 -37.02 37.17
CA ALA A 666 -17.41 -37.33 38.48
C ALA A 666 -18.71 -38.13 38.28
N GLY A 667 -18.68 -39.44 38.56
CA GLY A 667 -19.85 -40.30 38.45
C GLY A 667 -19.59 -41.80 38.46
N ALA A 668 -18.93 -42.33 39.51
CA ALA A 668 -19.20 -43.67 40.05
C ALA A 668 -18.43 -43.90 41.37
N LYS A 669 -19.13 -43.64 42.47
CA LYS A 669 -18.87 -43.94 43.90
C LYS A 669 -17.56 -43.45 44.53
#